data_AF-A0A971ZQH7-F1
#
_entry.id   AF-A0A971ZQH7-F1
#
_cell.length_a   1.000
_cell.length_b   1.000
_cell.length_c   1.000
_cell.angle_alpha   90.00
_cell.angle_beta   90.00
_cell.angle_gamma   90.00
#
_symmetry.space_group_name_H-M   'P 1'
#
loop_
_entity.id
_entity.type
_entity.pdbx_description
1 polymer ?
#
loop_
_entity_poly.entity_id
_entity_poly.type
_entity_poly.pdbx_seq_one_letter_code
_entity_poly.pdbx_strand_id
1 'polypeptide(L)'
;MDISVETRATRITVKCAGRLDVASAKAFEEAVGALVRESRRQVVLDFSRLQYISSAGIRSLLFLMKTAASRSLSGPSHTLLPLRLAQAGPAVRQVLELSGLLDNFSTGVRPTAGHPAAVGRTCDELLPLLRAAFPSPDADAAFIASVADGLGQIDRLKTGRPYLGLREPIDYSQARRKQVPERMSGVAETVAALAEYMQGGFIWSHPHTQENVVPPTTIPAVIGNLFGAIYNPNIIWDEYSYRVGLAEIETAAMCASLVGYDPDQAAGFCTFGGTGTILYGVKLGVEKACPGAFSRGVSEPLKLVASSAAHYAKLNVLGWLGIGTDNLVTIPTDADNSMDPTALEDGLRRILERGEKIAAIIATMGTTDAFGIDNLQYITGLRDRLAAEYRLPYLPHIHADAVIGWAWSVFNDYDFDANPLGFNARALRCLWDTQVNMSALGRADSVGLDFHKTGFGPYVSSMVLCKNKDDLGRISRDTGLMPYLFQFGHYHPGVFTLETSRSGGSVLAALANLKLFGKEGYRALLGHLVTMAEVLRLRLDEHPAMCQVNDYNYGPVTLFRAYPDGVDAKAVFSDELTDPQAAESLARNNAYNQKLFDELHRQMEQEEGFALSLTSHYRTAACGEPVLALKSFVMSPFVEEKDMQELIACIEKARLAIGRTA
;
A
#
# COMPACT_ATOMS: atom_id res chain seq x y z
N MET A 1 -45.11 -20.88 -38.24
CA MET A 1 -44.34 -20.55 -37.03
C MET A 1 -43.24 -19.63 -37.47
N ASP A 2 -43.02 -18.54 -36.75
CA ASP A 2 -42.04 -17.54 -37.15
C ASP A 2 -40.76 -17.73 -36.33
N ILE A 3 -39.63 -17.84 -37.02
CA ILE A 3 -38.32 -18.01 -36.41
C ILE A 3 -37.48 -16.80 -36.82
N SER A 4 -36.98 -16.07 -35.82
CA SER A 4 -35.97 -15.03 -36.05
C SER A 4 -34.70 -15.38 -35.31
N VAL A 5 -33.57 -15.13 -35.95
CA VAL A 5 -32.24 -15.51 -35.44
C VAL A 5 -31.44 -14.24 -35.20
N GLU A 6 -31.12 -13.98 -33.94
CA GLU A 6 -30.24 -12.89 -33.53
C GLU A 6 -28.87 -13.47 -33.20
N THR A 7 -27.88 -13.13 -34.02
CA THR A 7 -26.51 -13.62 -33.84
C THR A 7 -25.65 -12.56 -33.16
N ARG A 8 -25.04 -12.93 -32.03
CA ARG A 8 -24.03 -12.12 -31.32
C ARG A 8 -22.70 -12.87 -31.27
N ALA A 9 -21.65 -12.21 -30.80
CA ALA A 9 -20.30 -12.78 -30.75
C ALA A 9 -20.24 -14.17 -30.08
N THR A 10 -20.93 -14.33 -28.94
CA THR A 10 -20.87 -15.53 -28.09
C THR A 10 -22.12 -16.41 -28.11
N ARG A 11 -23.24 -15.91 -28.67
CA ARG A 11 -24.53 -16.62 -28.66
C ARG A 11 -25.35 -16.39 -29.92
N ILE A 12 -26.22 -17.34 -30.23
CA ILE A 12 -27.27 -17.23 -31.24
C ILE A 12 -28.60 -17.37 -30.51
N THR A 13 -29.42 -16.33 -30.51
CA THR A 13 -30.75 -16.37 -29.93
C THR A 13 -31.77 -16.64 -31.03
N VAL A 14 -32.45 -17.78 -30.93
CA VAL A 14 -33.52 -18.18 -31.84
C VAL A 14 -34.86 -17.86 -31.17
N LYS A 15 -35.52 -16.80 -31.60
CA LYS A 15 -36.84 -16.39 -31.09
C LYS A 15 -37.91 -17.07 -31.91
N CYS A 16 -38.79 -17.84 -31.25
CA CYS A 16 -39.86 -18.58 -31.90
C CYS A 16 -41.23 -18.02 -31.48
N ALA A 17 -42.08 -17.74 -32.47
CA ALA A 17 -43.43 -17.24 -32.28
C ALA A 17 -44.49 -18.10 -33.01
N GLY A 18 -45.69 -18.16 -32.45
CA GLY A 18 -46.80 -18.95 -33.00
C GLY A 18 -46.87 -20.36 -32.40
N ARG A 19 -47.05 -21.40 -33.23
CA ARG A 19 -47.27 -22.78 -32.78
C ARG A 19 -46.16 -23.71 -33.28
N LEU A 20 -45.62 -24.55 -32.39
CA LEU A 20 -44.69 -25.63 -32.72
C LEU A 20 -45.44 -26.97 -32.72
N ASP A 21 -46.02 -27.34 -33.86
CA ASP A 21 -46.86 -28.52 -34.03
C ASP A 21 -46.43 -29.37 -35.24
N VAL A 22 -47.27 -30.31 -35.68
CA VAL A 22 -46.93 -31.23 -36.79
C VAL A 22 -46.58 -30.46 -38.07
N ALA A 23 -47.22 -29.31 -38.33
CA ALA A 23 -46.99 -28.54 -39.54
C ALA A 23 -45.70 -27.73 -39.50
N SER A 24 -45.22 -27.33 -38.32
CA SER A 24 -44.06 -26.45 -38.15
C SER A 24 -42.80 -27.12 -37.58
N ALA A 25 -42.91 -28.34 -37.03
CA ALA A 25 -41.80 -29.09 -36.42
C ALA A 25 -40.61 -29.30 -37.35
N LYS A 26 -40.85 -29.72 -38.59
CA LYS A 26 -39.77 -29.99 -39.57
C LYS A 26 -38.99 -28.72 -39.93
N ALA A 27 -39.69 -27.61 -40.20
CA ALA A 27 -39.07 -26.33 -40.51
C ALA A 27 -38.26 -25.78 -39.32
N PHE A 28 -38.72 -26.02 -38.10
CA PHE A 28 -37.97 -25.66 -36.88
C PHE A 28 -36.68 -26.47 -36.72
N GLU A 29 -36.74 -27.79 -36.92
CA GLU A 29 -35.55 -28.66 -36.86
C GLU A 29 -34.50 -28.27 -37.89
N GLU A 30 -34.91 -27.95 -39.11
CA GLU A 30 -34.00 -27.52 -40.18
C GLU A 30 -33.34 -26.18 -39.84
N ALA A 31 -34.14 -25.18 -39.45
CA ALA A 31 -33.66 -23.83 -39.15
C ALA A 31 -32.72 -23.79 -37.93
N VAL A 32 -33.04 -24.54 -36.87
CA VAL A 32 -32.26 -24.52 -35.63
C VAL A 32 -31.17 -25.59 -35.62
N GLY A 33 -31.40 -26.72 -36.30
CA GLY A 33 -30.45 -27.83 -36.35
C GLY A 33 -29.14 -27.45 -37.02
N ALA A 34 -29.16 -26.65 -38.09
CA ALA A 34 -27.96 -26.10 -38.71
C ALA A 34 -27.16 -25.24 -37.72
N LEU A 35 -27.85 -24.34 -37.00
CA LEU A 35 -27.25 -23.47 -35.99
C LEU A 35 -26.63 -24.27 -34.84
N VAL A 36 -27.29 -25.33 -34.38
CA VAL A 36 -26.78 -26.20 -33.31
C VAL A 36 -25.59 -27.04 -33.77
N ARG A 37 -25.56 -27.50 -35.03
CA ARG A 37 -24.44 -28.29 -35.58
C ARG A 37 -23.20 -27.45 -35.89
N GLU A 38 -23.39 -26.32 -36.56
CA GLU A 38 -22.32 -25.59 -37.24
C GLU A 38 -21.75 -24.45 -36.39
N SER A 39 -22.52 -23.90 -35.46
CA SER A 39 -22.10 -22.70 -34.72
C SER A 39 -21.18 -23.03 -33.55
N ARG A 40 -20.01 -22.39 -33.46
CA ARG A 40 -19.18 -22.42 -32.23
C ARG A 40 -19.77 -21.62 -31.05
N ARG A 41 -20.96 -21.03 -31.22
CA ARG A 41 -21.64 -20.19 -30.24
C ARG A 41 -22.72 -20.98 -29.51
N GLN A 42 -23.06 -20.54 -28.30
CA GLN A 42 -24.20 -21.09 -27.57
C GLN A 42 -25.51 -20.75 -28.29
N VAL A 43 -26.35 -21.74 -28.57
CA VAL A 43 -27.68 -21.52 -29.12
C VAL A 43 -28.68 -21.38 -27.97
N VAL A 44 -29.47 -20.30 -27.99
CA VAL A 44 -30.47 -19.99 -26.98
C VAL A 44 -31.83 -19.91 -27.64
N LEU A 45 -32.76 -20.78 -27.26
CA LEU A 45 -34.15 -20.74 -27.68
C LEU A 45 -34.92 -19.74 -26.82
N ASP A 46 -35.65 -18.84 -27.44
CA ASP A 46 -36.58 -17.93 -26.77
C ASP A 46 -38.01 -18.24 -27.24
N PHE A 47 -38.76 -18.88 -26.35
CA PHE A 47 -40.14 -19.29 -26.56
C PHE A 47 -41.13 -18.38 -25.83
N SER A 48 -40.73 -17.16 -25.46
CA SER A 48 -41.62 -16.16 -24.83
C SER A 48 -42.90 -15.89 -25.65
N ARG A 49 -42.82 -16.01 -26.98
CA ARG A 49 -43.95 -15.81 -27.93
C ARG A 49 -44.49 -17.11 -28.53
N LEU A 50 -44.02 -18.27 -28.06
CA LEU A 50 -44.54 -19.55 -28.50
C LEU A 50 -45.84 -19.86 -27.73
N GLN A 51 -46.94 -19.98 -28.46
CA GLN A 51 -48.28 -20.12 -27.89
C GLN A 51 -48.66 -21.58 -27.62
N TYR A 52 -48.05 -22.52 -28.33
CA TYR A 52 -48.40 -23.94 -28.25
C TYR A 52 -47.25 -24.83 -28.72
N ILE A 53 -47.11 -25.99 -28.08
CA ILE A 53 -46.20 -27.06 -28.49
C ILE A 53 -46.92 -28.41 -28.47
N SER A 54 -46.81 -29.20 -29.54
CA SER A 54 -47.36 -30.56 -29.64
C SER A 54 -46.30 -31.63 -29.40
N SER A 55 -46.69 -32.91 -29.35
CA SER A 55 -45.77 -34.05 -29.32
C SER A 55 -44.79 -34.07 -30.49
N ALA A 56 -45.13 -33.49 -31.65
CA ALA A 56 -44.19 -33.32 -32.76
C ALA A 56 -43.10 -32.29 -32.41
N GLY A 57 -43.48 -31.15 -31.82
CA GLY A 57 -42.54 -30.14 -31.35
C GLY A 57 -41.61 -30.61 -30.23
N ILE A 58 -42.13 -31.40 -29.29
CA ILE A 58 -41.34 -32.04 -28.23
C ILE A 58 -40.26 -32.95 -28.83
N ARG A 59 -40.61 -33.76 -29.85
CA ARG A 59 -39.64 -34.61 -30.56
C ARG A 59 -38.56 -33.80 -31.26
N SER A 60 -38.91 -32.65 -31.84
CA SER A 60 -37.94 -31.71 -32.42
C SER A 60 -36.95 -31.16 -31.41
N LEU A 61 -37.41 -30.79 -30.21
CA LEU A 61 -36.51 -30.35 -29.13
C LEU A 61 -35.55 -31.45 -28.70
N LEU A 62 -36.05 -32.68 -28.52
CA LEU A 62 -35.23 -33.85 -28.20
C LEU A 62 -34.16 -34.12 -29.27
N PHE A 63 -34.52 -33.98 -30.55
CA PHE A 63 -33.58 -34.11 -31.66
C PHE A 63 -32.47 -33.04 -31.60
N LEU A 64 -32.82 -31.78 -31.36
CA LEU A 64 -31.85 -30.68 -31.23
C LEU A 64 -30.94 -30.89 -30.00
N MET A 65 -31.48 -31.34 -28.88
CA MET A 65 -30.72 -31.68 -27.68
C MET A 65 -29.72 -32.83 -27.93
N LYS A 66 -30.14 -33.89 -28.64
CA LYS A 66 -29.25 -34.98 -29.01
C LYS A 66 -28.13 -34.52 -29.95
N THR A 67 -28.47 -33.65 -30.91
CA THR A 67 -27.54 -33.04 -31.86
C THR A 67 -26.52 -32.14 -31.16
N ALA A 68 -26.96 -31.40 -30.13
CA ALA A 68 -26.10 -30.63 -29.25
C ALA A 68 -25.14 -31.55 -28.46
N ALA A 69 -25.63 -32.64 -27.88
CA ALA A 69 -24.84 -33.56 -27.07
C ALA A 69 -23.76 -34.35 -27.85
N SER A 70 -23.95 -34.57 -29.16
CA SER A 70 -22.96 -35.26 -30.00
C SER A 70 -21.77 -34.38 -30.41
N ARG A 71 -21.73 -33.11 -30.00
CA ARG A 71 -20.62 -32.19 -30.30
C ARG A 71 -19.44 -32.47 -29.37
N SER A 72 -18.43 -33.19 -29.84
CA SER A 72 -17.16 -33.30 -29.13
C SER A 72 -16.39 -31.98 -29.29
N LEU A 73 -16.38 -31.15 -28.24
CA LEU A 73 -15.57 -29.94 -28.18
C LEU A 73 -14.22 -30.31 -27.57
N SER A 74 -13.22 -30.60 -28.42
CA SER A 74 -11.82 -30.73 -28.00
C SER A 74 -11.23 -29.35 -27.69
N GLY A 75 -11.30 -28.93 -26.44
CA GLY A 75 -10.70 -27.69 -25.92
C GLY A 75 -11.16 -27.38 -24.49
N PRO A 76 -10.43 -26.56 -23.71
CA PRO A 76 -10.64 -26.39 -22.26
C PRO A 76 -11.95 -25.69 -21.84
N SER A 77 -12.86 -25.40 -22.78
CA SER A 77 -14.19 -24.84 -22.52
C SER A 77 -15.23 -25.95 -22.37
N HIS A 78 -15.21 -26.65 -21.23
CA HIS A 78 -16.19 -27.68 -20.89
C HIS A 78 -17.54 -27.12 -20.36
N THR A 79 -17.81 -25.82 -20.46
CA THR A 79 -18.90 -25.17 -19.71
C THR A 79 -20.04 -24.55 -20.53
N LEU A 80 -19.99 -24.57 -21.87
CA LEU A 80 -21.09 -24.05 -22.69
C LEU A 80 -22.01 -25.17 -23.19
N LEU A 81 -23.19 -25.28 -22.56
CA LEU A 81 -24.33 -26.00 -23.13
C LEU A 81 -24.56 -25.51 -24.56
N PRO A 82 -24.61 -26.39 -25.58
CA PRO A 82 -24.81 -25.95 -26.96
C PRO A 82 -26.23 -25.42 -27.20
N LEU A 83 -27.19 -25.78 -26.33
CA LEU A 83 -28.59 -25.40 -26.42
C LEU A 83 -29.15 -25.03 -25.03
N ARG A 84 -29.66 -23.81 -24.88
CA ARG A 84 -30.37 -23.33 -23.67
C ARG A 84 -31.77 -22.81 -24.02
N LEU A 85 -32.68 -22.81 -23.06
CA LEU A 85 -33.99 -22.15 -23.17
C LEU A 85 -33.96 -20.88 -22.31
N ALA A 86 -34.18 -19.72 -22.90
CA ALA A 86 -34.20 -18.44 -22.20
C ALA A 86 -35.50 -18.24 -21.42
N GLN A 87 -36.63 -18.45 -22.10
CA GLN A 87 -37.97 -18.23 -21.57
C GLN A 87 -38.96 -19.07 -22.38
N ALA A 88 -40.10 -19.43 -21.78
CA ALA A 88 -41.22 -20.07 -22.44
C ALA A 88 -42.53 -19.46 -21.94
N GLY A 89 -43.50 -19.25 -22.84
CA GLY A 89 -44.85 -18.84 -22.46
C GLY A 89 -45.51 -19.86 -21.51
N PRO A 90 -46.48 -19.46 -20.66
CA PRO A 90 -47.00 -20.31 -19.58
C PRO A 90 -47.50 -21.69 -20.02
N ALA A 91 -48.27 -21.74 -21.12
CA ALA A 91 -48.80 -23.00 -21.67
C ALA A 91 -47.69 -23.93 -22.20
N VAL A 92 -46.69 -23.38 -22.88
CA VAL A 92 -45.54 -24.15 -23.40
C VAL A 92 -44.67 -24.62 -22.24
N ARG A 93 -44.43 -23.76 -21.25
CA ARG A 93 -43.66 -24.10 -20.05
C ARG A 93 -44.30 -25.27 -19.29
N GLN A 94 -45.61 -25.23 -19.05
CA GLN A 94 -46.34 -26.30 -18.39
C GLN A 94 -46.21 -27.64 -19.13
N VAL A 95 -46.29 -27.62 -20.47
CA VAL A 95 -46.09 -28.82 -21.28
C VAL A 95 -44.65 -29.35 -21.18
N LEU A 96 -43.65 -28.45 -21.18
CA LEU A 96 -42.25 -28.84 -21.00
C LEU A 96 -41.98 -29.43 -19.62
N GLU A 97 -42.56 -28.86 -18.55
CA GLU A 97 -42.49 -29.38 -17.19
C GLU A 97 -43.13 -30.77 -17.08
N LEU A 98 -44.37 -30.95 -17.58
CA LEU A 98 -45.05 -32.25 -17.58
C LEU A 98 -44.31 -33.32 -18.40
N SER A 99 -43.58 -32.92 -19.44
CA SER A 99 -42.75 -33.82 -20.25
C SER A 99 -41.38 -34.14 -19.64
N GLY A 100 -41.00 -33.48 -18.53
CA GLY A 100 -39.68 -33.60 -17.92
C GLY A 100 -38.52 -32.95 -18.69
N LEU A 101 -38.81 -32.26 -19.81
CA LEU A 101 -37.78 -31.66 -20.68
C LEU A 101 -37.19 -30.36 -20.15
N LEU A 102 -37.88 -29.67 -19.24
CA LEU A 102 -37.41 -28.38 -18.76
C LEU A 102 -36.06 -28.50 -18.03
N ASP A 103 -35.85 -29.58 -17.28
CA ASP A 103 -34.62 -29.85 -16.51
C ASP A 103 -33.39 -30.12 -17.40
N ASN A 104 -33.64 -30.59 -18.62
CA ASN A 104 -32.59 -30.82 -19.63
C ASN A 104 -32.04 -29.51 -20.22
N PHE A 105 -32.75 -28.39 -20.10
CA PHE A 105 -32.26 -27.07 -20.52
C PHE A 105 -31.47 -26.33 -19.42
N SER A 106 -31.67 -26.68 -18.15
CA SER A 106 -31.16 -25.94 -16.98
C SER A 106 -29.90 -26.52 -16.35
N THR A 107 -29.67 -27.84 -16.40
CA THR A 107 -28.66 -28.48 -15.52
C THR A 107 -27.23 -28.51 -16.03
N GLY A 108 -26.95 -28.41 -17.33
CA GLY A 108 -25.57 -28.24 -17.85
C GLY A 108 -24.58 -29.39 -17.64
N VAL A 109 -24.89 -30.30 -16.74
CA VAL A 109 -24.06 -31.39 -16.22
C VAL A 109 -24.99 -32.60 -16.12
N ARG A 110 -24.54 -33.78 -16.58
CA ARG A 110 -25.26 -35.03 -16.27
C ARG A 110 -25.41 -35.10 -14.74
N PRO A 111 -26.62 -35.30 -14.18
CA PRO A 111 -26.73 -35.56 -12.75
C PRO A 111 -25.88 -36.80 -12.46
N THR A 112 -24.75 -36.62 -11.78
CA THR A 112 -24.09 -37.73 -11.11
C THR A 112 -25.07 -38.23 -10.09
N ALA A 113 -25.44 -39.51 -10.17
CA ALA A 113 -26.34 -40.14 -9.22
C ALA A 113 -25.84 -39.85 -7.80
N GLY A 114 -26.60 -39.05 -7.03
CA GLY A 114 -26.25 -38.70 -5.65
C GLY A 114 -26.30 -37.23 -5.25
N HIS A 115 -26.69 -36.27 -6.12
CA HIS A 115 -27.00 -34.91 -5.67
C HIS A 115 -28.51 -34.70 -5.58
N PRO A 116 -29.09 -34.59 -4.37
CA PRO A 116 -30.50 -34.23 -4.24
C PRO A 116 -30.75 -32.87 -4.90
N ALA A 117 -31.91 -32.69 -5.52
CA ALA A 117 -32.34 -31.41 -6.05
C ALA A 117 -32.16 -30.34 -4.96
N ALA A 118 -31.30 -29.35 -5.22
CA ALA A 118 -30.98 -28.32 -4.25
C ALA A 118 -32.25 -27.52 -3.96
N VAL A 119 -32.87 -27.77 -2.80
CA VAL A 119 -33.85 -26.86 -2.19
C VAL A 119 -33.05 -25.64 -1.71
N GLY A 120 -32.69 -24.77 -2.63
CA GLY A 120 -31.97 -23.53 -2.38
C GLY A 120 -32.92 -22.40 -1.96
N ARG A 121 -32.40 -21.44 -1.18
CA ARG A 121 -33.12 -20.19 -0.88
C ARG A 121 -33.34 -19.42 -2.20
N THR A 122 -34.55 -18.91 -2.40
CA THR A 122 -34.92 -18.07 -3.54
C THR A 122 -34.34 -16.67 -3.41
N CYS A 123 -34.35 -15.89 -4.51
CA CYS A 123 -33.93 -14.48 -4.47
C CYS A 123 -34.75 -13.67 -3.47
N ASP A 124 -36.06 -13.90 -3.40
CA ASP A 124 -36.96 -13.17 -2.50
C ASP A 124 -36.68 -13.49 -1.01
N GLU A 125 -36.23 -14.71 -0.71
CA GLU A 125 -35.78 -15.09 0.63
C GLU A 125 -34.39 -14.53 0.97
N LEU A 126 -33.52 -14.34 -0.03
CA LEU A 126 -32.15 -13.86 0.15
C LEU A 126 -32.04 -12.33 0.17
N LEU A 127 -32.85 -11.61 -0.59
CA LEU A 127 -32.77 -10.15 -0.72
C LEU A 127 -32.89 -9.41 0.63
N PRO A 128 -33.80 -9.79 1.55
CA PRO A 128 -33.84 -9.17 2.88
C PRO A 128 -32.55 -9.40 3.67
N LEU A 129 -31.97 -10.61 3.61
CA LEU A 129 -30.71 -10.94 4.29
C LEU A 129 -29.54 -10.16 3.69
N LEU A 130 -29.50 -10.05 2.35
CA LEU A 130 -28.51 -9.25 1.64
C LEU A 130 -28.61 -7.78 2.03
N ARG A 131 -29.81 -7.20 2.04
CA ARG A 131 -30.02 -5.79 2.43
C ARG A 131 -29.57 -5.52 3.86
N ALA A 132 -29.85 -6.43 4.79
CA ALA A 132 -29.40 -6.32 6.18
C ALA A 132 -27.87 -6.44 6.34
N ALA A 133 -27.14 -6.88 5.31
CA ALA A 133 -25.68 -6.93 5.30
C ALA A 133 -25.01 -5.65 4.78
N PHE A 134 -25.79 -4.65 4.34
CA PHE A 134 -25.29 -3.34 3.95
C PHE A 134 -25.76 -2.28 4.95
N PRO A 135 -24.99 -1.20 5.18
CA PRO A 135 -25.51 -0.03 5.88
C PRO A 135 -26.77 0.50 5.21
N SER A 136 -27.81 0.77 5.99
CA SER A 136 -29.07 1.34 5.51
C SER A 136 -28.86 2.74 4.92
N PRO A 137 -29.64 3.14 3.89
CA PRO A 137 -29.69 4.54 3.44
C PRO A 137 -30.22 5.50 4.53
N ASP A 138 -30.92 4.97 5.54
CA ASP A 138 -31.44 5.71 6.69
C ASP A 138 -30.59 5.45 7.96
N ALA A 139 -30.94 6.08 9.08
CA ALA A 139 -30.27 5.85 10.36
C ALA A 139 -30.21 4.35 10.72
N ASP A 140 -29.00 3.84 10.95
CA ASP A 140 -28.72 2.42 11.08
C ASP A 140 -28.02 2.08 12.40
N ALA A 141 -28.82 1.87 13.45
CA ALA A 141 -28.29 1.45 14.75
C ALA A 141 -27.69 0.04 14.72
N ALA A 142 -28.18 -0.84 13.83
CA ALA A 142 -27.72 -2.22 13.73
C ALA A 142 -26.30 -2.29 13.15
N PHE A 143 -26.01 -1.48 12.13
CA PHE A 143 -24.64 -1.32 11.61
C PHE A 143 -23.69 -0.81 12.70
N ILE A 144 -24.06 0.25 13.43
CA ILE A 144 -23.23 0.81 14.50
C ILE A 144 -22.95 -0.25 15.58
N ALA A 145 -23.98 -0.99 16.01
CA ALA A 145 -23.82 -2.07 16.98
C ALA A 145 -22.91 -3.19 16.46
N SER A 146 -22.99 -3.55 15.18
CA SER A 146 -22.14 -4.57 14.55
C SER A 146 -20.68 -4.15 14.51
N VAL A 147 -20.40 -2.87 14.20
CA VAL A 147 -19.04 -2.32 14.25
C VAL A 147 -18.50 -2.35 15.69
N ALA A 148 -19.31 -1.93 16.66
CA ALA A 148 -18.92 -1.95 18.08
C ALA A 148 -18.62 -3.38 18.59
N ASP A 149 -19.45 -4.36 18.23
CA ASP A 149 -19.21 -5.76 18.59
C ASP A 149 -17.91 -6.29 17.97
N GLY A 150 -17.68 -6.04 16.66
CA GLY A 150 -16.45 -6.44 15.99
C GLY A 150 -15.20 -5.84 16.63
N LEU A 151 -15.23 -4.55 17.00
CA LEU A 151 -14.14 -3.92 17.75
C LEU A 151 -13.95 -4.57 19.13
N GLY A 152 -15.03 -4.92 19.82
CA GLY A 152 -14.98 -5.64 21.10
C GLY A 152 -14.38 -7.05 20.98
N GLN A 153 -14.55 -7.72 19.84
CA GLN A 153 -13.91 -9.02 19.58
C GLN A 153 -12.39 -8.88 19.47
N ILE A 154 -11.89 -7.87 18.73
CA ILE A 154 -10.45 -7.61 18.58
C ILE A 154 -9.85 -7.16 19.92
N ASP A 155 -10.56 -6.32 20.69
CA ASP A 155 -10.06 -5.83 21.98
C ASP A 155 -9.82 -6.95 22.99
N ARG A 156 -10.68 -7.99 22.98
CA ARG A 156 -10.52 -9.20 23.81
C ARG A 156 -9.25 -10.01 23.50
N LEU A 157 -8.60 -9.79 22.36
CA LEU A 157 -7.33 -10.44 22.03
C LEU A 157 -6.13 -9.80 22.74
N LYS A 158 -6.28 -8.64 23.40
CA LYS A 158 -5.17 -8.00 24.11
C LYS A 158 -4.87 -8.75 25.41
N THR A 159 -3.67 -9.32 25.49
CA THR A 159 -3.21 -10.14 26.63
C THR A 159 -2.16 -9.43 27.51
N GLY A 160 -1.81 -8.18 27.18
CA GLY A 160 -0.68 -7.46 27.79
C GLY A 160 0.66 -7.69 27.08
N ARG A 161 0.70 -8.54 26.05
CA ARG A 161 1.87 -8.73 25.16
C ARG A 161 1.89 -7.69 24.03
N PRO A 162 3.02 -7.50 23.32
CA PRO A 162 3.12 -6.57 22.18
C PRO A 162 2.31 -7.01 20.93
N TYR A 163 1.55 -8.10 20.99
CA TYR A 163 0.74 -8.63 19.89
C TYR A 163 -0.61 -9.15 20.38
N LEU A 164 -1.56 -9.26 19.46
CA LEU A 164 -2.91 -9.77 19.70
C LEU A 164 -2.90 -11.30 19.83
N GLY A 165 -3.53 -11.81 20.89
CA GLY A 165 -3.85 -13.22 21.07
C GLY A 165 -2.67 -14.18 20.90
N LEU A 166 -2.80 -15.16 20.01
CA LEU A 166 -1.83 -16.21 19.74
C LEU A 166 -1.00 -15.90 18.48
N ARG A 167 0.30 -16.20 18.53
CA ARG A 167 1.17 -16.26 17.34
C ARG A 167 1.48 -17.70 17.01
N GLU A 168 0.86 -18.22 15.96
CA GLU A 168 1.12 -19.55 15.42
C GLU A 168 1.82 -19.45 14.06
N PRO A 169 2.62 -20.45 13.66
CA PRO A 169 3.19 -20.50 12.32
C PRO A 169 2.11 -20.43 11.24
N ILE A 170 2.26 -19.53 10.27
CA ILE A 170 1.27 -19.32 9.22
C ILE A 170 1.40 -20.41 8.13
N ASP A 171 0.35 -21.22 7.95
CA ASP A 171 0.24 -22.20 6.86
C ASP A 171 -0.67 -21.71 5.73
N TYR A 172 -0.05 -21.18 4.67
CA TYR A 172 -0.77 -20.73 3.47
C TYR A 172 -1.34 -21.88 2.61
N SER A 173 -0.91 -23.12 2.81
CA SER A 173 -1.27 -24.24 1.93
C SER A 173 -2.76 -24.57 2.01
N GLN A 174 -3.35 -24.48 3.21
CA GLN A 174 -4.79 -24.67 3.41
C GLN A 174 -5.61 -23.50 2.88
N ALA A 175 -5.12 -22.27 3.08
CA ALA A 175 -5.78 -21.05 2.59
C ALA A 175 -5.96 -21.08 1.06
N ARG A 176 -4.95 -21.56 0.32
CA ARG A 176 -5.00 -21.70 -1.15
C ARG A 176 -6.06 -22.68 -1.67
N ARG A 177 -6.64 -23.51 -0.80
CA ARG A 177 -7.70 -24.48 -1.14
C ARG A 177 -9.10 -23.98 -0.81
N LYS A 178 -9.24 -22.81 -0.17
CA LYS A 178 -10.54 -22.22 0.17
C LYS A 178 -11.29 -21.86 -1.12
N GLN A 179 -12.60 -22.08 -1.10
CA GLN A 179 -13.52 -21.69 -2.18
C GLN A 179 -14.59 -20.77 -1.60
N VAL A 180 -15.21 -19.96 -2.46
CA VAL A 180 -16.40 -19.20 -2.07
C VAL A 180 -17.50 -20.20 -1.66
N PRO A 181 -18.08 -20.08 -0.45
CA PRO A 181 -19.14 -20.99 -0.02
C PRO A 181 -20.37 -20.92 -0.94
N GLU A 182 -21.03 -22.07 -1.16
CA GLU A 182 -22.29 -22.15 -1.91
C GLU A 182 -23.45 -21.39 -1.25
N ARG A 183 -23.35 -21.10 0.06
CA ARG A 183 -24.39 -20.42 0.84
C ARG A 183 -23.84 -19.16 1.50
N MET A 184 -24.63 -18.09 1.47
CA MET A 184 -24.37 -16.87 2.25
C MET A 184 -24.39 -17.16 3.75
N SER A 185 -23.35 -16.67 4.45
CA SER A 185 -23.18 -16.62 5.91
C SER A 185 -23.84 -15.39 6.54
N GLY A 186 -23.99 -15.39 7.87
CA GLY A 186 -24.50 -14.23 8.61
C GLY A 186 -23.43 -13.15 8.81
N VAL A 187 -23.86 -11.89 9.01
CA VAL A 187 -22.94 -10.76 9.27
C VAL A 187 -22.10 -11.01 10.52
N ALA A 188 -22.72 -11.35 11.66
CA ALA A 188 -22.00 -11.58 12.91
C ALA A 188 -21.00 -12.74 12.82
N GLU A 189 -21.39 -13.86 12.19
CA GLU A 189 -20.51 -15.01 11.93
C GLU A 189 -19.31 -14.60 11.07
N THR A 190 -19.55 -13.79 10.04
CA THR A 190 -18.50 -13.32 9.13
C THR A 190 -17.55 -12.35 9.84
N VAL A 191 -18.08 -11.42 10.64
CA VAL A 191 -17.27 -10.49 11.45
C VAL A 191 -16.39 -11.26 12.45
N ALA A 192 -16.93 -12.29 13.10
CA ALA A 192 -16.15 -13.14 13.98
C ALA A 192 -15.05 -13.92 13.24
N ALA A 193 -15.37 -14.48 12.08
CA ALA A 193 -14.37 -15.13 11.24
C ALA A 193 -13.28 -14.16 10.75
N LEU A 194 -13.61 -12.87 10.53
CA LEU A 194 -12.62 -11.84 10.20
C LEU A 194 -11.75 -11.46 11.40
N ALA A 195 -12.31 -11.41 12.60
CA ALA A 195 -11.57 -11.09 13.82
C ALA A 195 -10.46 -12.12 14.11
N GLU A 196 -10.65 -13.39 13.75
CA GLU A 196 -9.60 -14.42 13.88
C GLU A 196 -8.33 -14.12 13.08
N TYR A 197 -8.42 -13.38 11.96
CA TYR A 197 -7.23 -12.98 11.20
C TYR A 197 -6.38 -11.91 11.90
N MET A 198 -6.86 -11.35 13.02
CA MET A 198 -6.10 -10.41 13.82
C MET A 198 -5.15 -11.09 14.81
N GLN A 199 -5.29 -12.40 15.03
CA GLN A 199 -4.39 -13.20 15.87
C GLN A 199 -2.93 -13.02 15.42
N GLY A 200 -2.05 -12.75 16.38
CA GLY A 200 -0.61 -12.60 16.18
C GLY A 200 -0.15 -11.26 15.60
N GLY A 201 -1.08 -10.36 15.27
CA GLY A 201 -0.78 -9.02 14.79
C GLY A 201 -0.21 -8.12 15.89
N PHE A 202 0.80 -7.32 15.57
CA PHE A 202 1.41 -6.39 16.52
C PHE A 202 0.44 -5.31 16.98
N ILE A 203 0.53 -4.97 18.27
CA ILE A 203 -0.13 -3.83 18.88
C ILE A 203 0.86 -2.67 18.85
N TRP A 204 0.77 -1.82 17.82
CA TRP A 204 1.70 -0.69 17.62
C TRP A 204 1.65 0.39 18.71
N SER A 205 0.59 0.41 19.52
CA SER A 205 0.50 1.27 20.71
C SER A 205 1.21 0.67 21.93
N HIS A 206 1.65 -0.58 21.90
CA HIS A 206 2.32 -1.20 23.03
C HIS A 206 3.76 -0.64 23.17
N PRO A 207 4.22 -0.23 24.37
CA PRO A 207 5.58 0.32 24.56
C PRO A 207 6.70 -0.62 24.10
N HIS A 208 6.49 -1.93 24.21
CA HIS A 208 7.45 -2.96 23.78
C HIS A 208 7.44 -3.27 22.27
N THR A 209 6.54 -2.65 21.49
CA THR A 209 6.51 -2.80 20.03
C THR A 209 7.35 -1.70 19.38
N GLN A 210 8.60 -2.01 19.02
CA GLN A 210 9.59 -1.05 18.51
C GLN A 210 10.29 -1.57 17.26
N GLU A 211 9.56 -2.31 16.42
CA GLU A 211 10.14 -3.03 15.29
C GLU A 211 10.46 -2.13 14.10
N ASN A 212 9.57 -1.18 13.77
CA ASN A 212 9.67 -0.42 12.53
C ASN A 212 8.95 0.93 12.64
N VAL A 213 9.02 1.75 11.59
CA VAL A 213 8.30 3.03 11.44
C VAL A 213 6.80 2.82 11.21
N VAL A 214 6.15 2.09 12.11
CA VAL A 214 4.71 1.84 12.10
C VAL A 214 4.12 2.43 13.37
N PRO A 215 3.33 3.51 13.27
CA PRO A 215 2.72 4.16 14.41
C PRO A 215 1.43 3.43 14.82
N PRO A 216 0.96 3.62 16.07
CA PRO A 216 -0.45 3.47 16.34
C PRO A 216 -1.24 4.56 15.61
N THR A 217 -2.48 4.23 15.23
CA THR A 217 -3.37 5.16 14.53
C THR A 217 -4.24 5.91 15.53
N THR A 218 -4.44 7.22 15.34
CA THR A 218 -5.32 8.00 16.23
C THR A 218 -6.79 7.63 16.06
N ILE A 219 -7.59 7.88 17.10
CA ILE A 219 -9.05 7.65 17.05
C ILE A 219 -9.71 8.45 15.91
N PRO A 220 -9.47 9.77 15.73
CA PRO A 220 -10.03 10.51 14.60
C PRO A 220 -9.59 9.98 13.23
N ALA A 221 -8.35 9.52 13.08
CA ALA A 221 -7.88 8.95 11.82
C ALA A 221 -8.55 7.62 11.47
N VAL A 222 -8.76 6.74 12.47
CA VAL A 222 -9.53 5.50 12.30
C VAL A 222 -10.97 5.81 11.88
N ILE A 223 -11.62 6.75 12.56
CA ILE A 223 -12.99 7.18 12.25
C ILE A 223 -13.06 7.81 10.85
N GLY A 224 -12.10 8.66 10.47
CA GLY A 224 -12.03 9.26 9.14
C GLY A 224 -11.89 8.22 8.02
N ASN A 225 -11.05 7.20 8.24
CA ASN A 225 -10.91 6.10 7.28
C ASN A 225 -12.20 5.27 7.20
N LEU A 226 -12.87 5.03 8.33
CA LEU A 226 -14.17 4.36 8.39
C LEU A 226 -15.25 5.14 7.63
N PHE A 227 -15.30 6.47 7.74
CA PHE A 227 -16.20 7.30 6.93
C PHE A 227 -15.95 7.13 5.43
N GLY A 228 -14.69 7.09 5.02
CA GLY A 228 -14.31 6.79 3.65
C GLY A 228 -14.70 5.38 3.21
N ALA A 229 -14.64 4.38 4.09
CA ALA A 229 -15.06 3.02 3.79
C ALA A 229 -16.60 2.86 3.67
N ILE A 230 -17.37 3.60 4.49
CA ILE A 230 -18.83 3.53 4.50
C ILE A 230 -19.42 4.28 3.29
N TYR A 231 -19.02 5.53 3.08
CA TYR A 231 -19.60 6.39 2.03
C TYR A 231 -18.82 6.34 0.71
N ASN A 232 -17.68 5.66 0.70
CA ASN A 232 -16.90 5.27 -0.47
C ASN A 232 -16.68 6.37 -1.53
N PRO A 233 -16.23 7.59 -1.13
CA PRO A 233 -15.98 8.68 -2.07
C PRO A 233 -14.78 8.35 -2.96
N ASN A 234 -14.96 8.51 -4.28
CA ASN A 234 -13.88 8.38 -5.25
C ASN A 234 -13.30 9.76 -5.58
N ILE A 235 -12.10 10.05 -5.08
CA ILE A 235 -11.49 11.40 -5.14
C ILE A 235 -10.79 11.72 -6.48
N ILE A 236 -11.15 11.01 -7.56
CA ILE A 236 -10.69 11.37 -8.91
C ILE A 236 -11.37 12.60 -9.46
N TRP A 237 -12.57 12.88 -8.95
CA TRP A 237 -13.47 13.92 -9.41
C TRP A 237 -14.24 14.44 -8.20
N ASP A 238 -14.28 15.75 -8.04
CA ASP A 238 -15.05 16.40 -6.98
C ASP A 238 -16.56 16.10 -7.03
N GLU A 239 -17.17 15.77 -8.16
CA GLU A 239 -18.58 15.33 -8.17
C GLU A 239 -18.79 14.01 -7.42
N TYR A 240 -17.81 13.09 -7.47
CA TYR A 240 -17.90 11.78 -6.81
C TYR A 240 -17.53 11.81 -5.32
N SER A 241 -16.94 12.91 -4.85
CA SER A 241 -16.35 13.00 -3.51
C SER A 241 -16.79 14.23 -2.73
N TYR A 242 -17.27 15.25 -3.42
CA TYR A 242 -17.71 16.54 -2.93
C TYR A 242 -16.76 17.11 -1.87
N ARG A 243 -17.22 17.28 -0.63
CA ARG A 243 -16.40 17.82 0.48
C ARG A 243 -15.20 16.96 0.84
N VAL A 244 -15.15 15.68 0.45
CA VAL A 244 -13.96 14.85 0.66
C VAL A 244 -12.85 15.23 -0.32
N GLY A 245 -13.17 15.70 -1.53
CA GLY A 245 -12.20 16.32 -2.43
C GLY A 245 -11.60 17.61 -1.84
N LEU A 246 -12.44 18.42 -1.17
CA LEU A 246 -11.97 19.60 -0.42
C LEU A 246 -10.99 19.24 0.69
N ALA A 247 -11.20 18.10 1.38
CA ALA A 247 -10.29 17.62 2.42
C ALA A 247 -8.88 17.32 1.88
N GLU A 248 -8.75 16.85 0.62
CA GLU A 248 -7.44 16.64 -0.02
C GLU A 248 -6.71 17.96 -0.23
N ILE A 249 -7.43 18.98 -0.73
CA ILE A 249 -6.89 20.33 -0.92
C ILE A 249 -6.50 20.97 0.43
N GLU A 250 -7.34 20.85 1.46
CA GLU A 250 -7.04 21.38 2.79
C GLU A 250 -5.80 20.71 3.40
N THR A 251 -5.69 19.39 3.28
CA THR A 251 -4.52 18.62 3.70
C THR A 251 -3.26 19.08 2.96
N ALA A 252 -3.34 19.22 1.62
CA ALA A 252 -2.24 19.67 0.79
C ALA A 252 -1.79 21.08 1.15
N ALA A 253 -2.73 22.00 1.38
CA ALA A 253 -2.42 23.38 1.76
C ALA A 253 -1.74 23.48 3.13
N MET A 254 -2.23 22.72 4.12
CA MET A 254 -1.61 22.63 5.45
C MET A 254 -0.18 22.09 5.36
N CYS A 255 0.02 21.00 4.61
CA CYS A 255 1.35 20.41 4.44
C CYS A 255 2.28 21.30 3.62
N ALA A 256 1.80 21.96 2.56
CA ALA A 256 2.56 22.92 1.77
C ALA A 256 3.09 24.06 2.68
N SER A 257 2.21 24.62 3.51
CA SER A 257 2.60 25.66 4.48
C SER A 257 3.65 25.14 5.48
N LEU A 258 3.48 23.93 6.03
CA LEU A 258 4.44 23.33 6.95
C LEU A 258 5.83 23.18 6.34
N VAL A 259 5.92 22.64 5.12
CA VAL A 259 7.21 22.40 4.44
C VAL A 259 7.83 23.67 3.84
N GLY A 260 7.14 24.81 3.90
CA GLY A 260 7.65 26.11 3.41
C GLY A 260 7.35 26.39 1.93
N TYR A 261 6.35 25.75 1.35
CA TYR A 261 5.78 26.13 0.05
C TYR A 261 4.67 27.18 0.22
N ASP A 262 4.45 27.96 -0.83
CA ASP A 262 3.25 28.81 -0.96
C ASP A 262 2.05 27.93 -1.35
N PRO A 263 1.01 27.80 -0.50
CA PRO A 263 -0.16 26.97 -0.79
C PRO A 263 -0.93 27.38 -2.07
N ASP A 264 -0.85 28.64 -2.51
CA ASP A 264 -1.54 29.10 -3.73
C ASP A 264 -0.83 28.66 -5.02
N GLN A 265 0.48 28.39 -4.93
CA GLN A 265 1.33 27.94 -6.03
C GLN A 265 1.55 26.43 -6.01
N ALA A 266 1.53 25.82 -4.83
CA ALA A 266 1.71 24.39 -4.66
C ALA A 266 0.48 23.58 -5.08
N ALA A 267 0.68 22.30 -5.35
CA ALA A 267 -0.39 21.32 -5.46
C ALA A 267 0.01 20.05 -4.73
N GLY A 268 -0.97 19.37 -4.14
CA GLY A 268 -0.76 18.12 -3.43
C GLY A 268 -1.91 17.16 -3.60
N PHE A 269 -1.62 15.87 -3.63
CA PHE A 269 -2.62 14.83 -3.74
C PHE A 269 -2.15 13.52 -3.12
N CYS A 270 -3.09 12.74 -2.61
CA CYS A 270 -2.82 11.47 -1.97
C CYS A 270 -2.48 10.36 -2.97
N THR A 271 -1.59 9.45 -2.58
CA THR A 271 -1.12 8.35 -3.44
C THR A 271 -0.94 7.03 -2.68
N PHE A 272 -0.62 5.94 -3.40
CA PHE A 272 -0.51 4.55 -2.93
C PHE A 272 0.73 4.24 -2.06
N GLY A 273 1.28 5.21 -1.33
CA GLY A 273 2.43 5.04 -0.43
C GLY A 273 3.65 5.87 -0.82
N GLY A 274 4.70 5.86 0.00
CA GLY A 274 5.96 6.56 -0.27
C GLY A 274 6.64 6.15 -1.59
N THR A 275 6.44 4.93 -2.08
CA THR A 275 6.91 4.56 -3.44
C THR A 275 6.21 5.40 -4.52
N GLY A 276 4.92 5.70 -4.34
CA GLY A 276 4.15 6.56 -5.23
C GLY A 276 4.70 7.98 -5.26
N THR A 277 5.08 8.54 -4.11
CA THR A 277 5.62 9.92 -4.05
C THR A 277 6.91 10.06 -4.85
N ILE A 278 7.84 9.11 -4.71
CA ILE A 278 9.07 9.05 -5.51
C ILE A 278 8.74 8.86 -6.99
N LEU A 279 7.79 7.97 -7.31
CA LEU A 279 7.39 7.73 -8.70
C LEU A 279 6.89 9.00 -9.38
N TYR A 280 6.04 9.79 -8.71
CA TYR A 280 5.56 11.08 -9.24
C TYR A 280 6.71 12.08 -9.38
N GLY A 281 7.55 12.24 -8.35
CA GLY A 281 8.70 13.16 -8.40
C GLY A 281 9.65 12.85 -9.55
N VAL A 282 10.03 11.58 -9.71
CA VAL A 282 10.90 11.15 -10.81
C VAL A 282 10.18 11.27 -12.15
N LYS A 283 8.89 10.96 -12.24
CA LYS A 283 8.13 11.11 -13.49
C LYS A 283 8.07 12.57 -13.95
N LEU A 284 7.90 13.52 -13.03
CA LEU A 284 7.99 14.95 -13.34
C LEU A 284 9.41 15.31 -13.83
N GLY A 285 10.45 14.76 -13.22
CA GLY A 285 11.83 14.90 -13.68
C GLY A 285 12.09 14.35 -15.08
N VAL A 286 11.49 13.21 -15.41
CA VAL A 286 11.53 12.63 -16.77
C VAL A 286 10.91 13.59 -17.79
N GLU A 287 9.75 14.19 -17.50
CA GLU A 287 9.13 15.15 -18.42
C GLU A 287 9.91 16.46 -18.55
N LYS A 288 10.67 16.87 -17.51
CA LYS A 288 11.57 18.03 -17.59
C LYS A 288 12.79 17.72 -18.46
N ALA A 289 13.41 16.56 -18.29
CA ALA A 289 14.62 16.16 -19.00
C ALA A 289 14.37 15.69 -20.46
N CYS A 290 13.24 15.01 -20.68
CA CYS A 290 12.83 14.44 -21.95
C CYS A 290 11.36 14.83 -22.25
N PRO A 291 11.09 16.07 -22.69
CA PRO A 291 9.73 16.55 -22.91
C PRO A 291 8.90 15.69 -23.87
N GLY A 292 7.70 15.30 -23.43
CA GLY A 292 6.77 14.47 -24.18
C GLY A 292 7.03 12.97 -24.05
N ALA A 293 7.85 12.57 -23.07
CA ALA A 293 8.04 11.16 -22.71
C ALA A 293 6.72 10.49 -22.29
N PHE A 294 5.76 11.25 -21.77
CA PHE A 294 4.42 10.75 -21.42
C PHE A 294 3.69 10.18 -22.64
N SER A 295 3.85 10.80 -23.81
CA SER A 295 3.16 10.37 -25.04
C SER A 295 4.02 9.50 -25.96
N ARG A 296 5.34 9.75 -26.01
CA ARG A 296 6.25 9.10 -26.97
C ARG A 296 7.20 8.08 -26.33
N GLY A 297 7.18 7.95 -25.01
CA GLY A 297 8.16 7.16 -24.27
C GLY A 297 9.50 7.89 -24.07
N VAL A 298 10.35 7.33 -23.21
CA VAL A 298 11.70 7.84 -22.95
C VAL A 298 12.59 7.55 -24.16
N SER A 299 13.05 8.61 -24.86
CA SER A 299 13.80 8.46 -26.13
C SER A 299 15.32 8.46 -25.97
N GLU A 300 15.83 8.73 -24.76
CA GLU A 300 17.27 8.82 -24.47
C GLU A 300 17.55 8.36 -23.03
N PRO A 301 18.78 7.88 -22.71
CA PRO A 301 19.13 7.47 -21.35
C PRO A 301 19.02 8.64 -20.36
N LEU A 302 18.33 8.41 -19.23
CA LEU A 302 18.15 9.37 -18.16
C LEU A 302 18.73 8.84 -16.86
N LYS A 303 19.50 9.64 -16.13
CA LYS A 303 20.07 9.26 -14.83
C LYS A 303 19.14 9.65 -13.68
N LEU A 304 19.07 8.77 -12.68
CA LEU A 304 18.53 9.05 -11.36
C LEU A 304 19.69 9.08 -10.37
N VAL A 305 19.77 10.13 -9.55
CA VAL A 305 20.84 10.26 -8.54
C VAL A 305 20.22 10.13 -7.15
N ALA A 306 20.79 9.30 -6.29
CA ALA A 306 20.33 9.11 -4.92
C ALA A 306 21.46 8.59 -4.03
N SER A 307 21.33 8.71 -2.71
CA SER A 307 22.32 8.16 -1.79
C SER A 307 22.23 6.63 -1.72
N SER A 308 23.30 5.99 -1.23
CA SER A 308 23.33 4.56 -0.92
C SER A 308 22.27 4.19 0.11
N ALA A 309 21.99 5.08 1.07
CA ALA A 309 20.97 4.90 2.10
C ALA A 309 19.53 5.27 1.66
N ALA A 310 19.33 5.85 0.48
CA ALA A 310 18.00 6.16 -0.04
C ALA A 310 17.15 4.89 -0.20
N HIS A 311 15.83 5.01 -0.03
CA HIS A 311 14.93 3.85 -0.03
C HIS A 311 15.02 3.04 -1.34
N TYR A 312 14.96 1.70 -1.25
CA TYR A 312 15.09 0.80 -2.39
C TYR A 312 14.02 1.02 -3.47
N ALA A 313 12.91 1.69 -3.14
CA ALA A 313 11.87 2.08 -4.09
C ALA A 313 12.40 2.87 -5.30
N LYS A 314 13.56 3.55 -5.18
CA LYS A 314 14.26 4.16 -6.32
C LYS A 314 14.50 3.19 -7.49
N LEU A 315 14.81 1.93 -7.19
CA LEU A 315 15.01 0.87 -8.19
C LEU A 315 13.68 0.45 -8.83
N ASN A 316 12.62 0.32 -8.02
CA ASN A 316 11.27 0.05 -8.53
C ASN A 316 10.83 1.15 -9.49
N VAL A 317 11.04 2.42 -9.12
CA VAL A 317 10.70 3.58 -9.96
C VAL A 317 11.47 3.58 -11.28
N LEU A 318 12.79 3.32 -11.25
CA LEU A 318 13.58 3.18 -12.47
C LEU A 318 13.07 2.08 -13.40
N GLY A 319 12.77 0.90 -12.84
CA GLY A 319 12.24 -0.24 -13.60
C GLY A 319 10.85 0.03 -14.18
N TRP A 320 9.94 0.57 -13.37
CA TRP A 320 8.55 0.82 -13.76
C TRP A 320 8.38 1.98 -14.74
N LEU A 321 9.23 3.02 -14.65
CA LEU A 321 9.23 4.13 -15.61
C LEU A 321 9.98 3.80 -16.91
N GLY A 322 10.55 2.60 -17.04
CA GLY A 322 11.29 2.17 -18.24
C GLY A 322 12.64 2.86 -18.41
N ILE A 323 13.21 3.44 -17.34
CA ILE A 323 14.53 4.09 -17.35
C ILE A 323 15.64 3.04 -17.23
N GLY A 324 15.37 1.94 -16.50
CA GLY A 324 16.34 0.86 -16.25
C GLY A 324 17.23 1.14 -15.04
N THR A 325 17.47 0.10 -14.23
CA THR A 325 18.20 0.21 -12.95
C THR A 325 19.68 0.56 -13.13
N ASP A 326 20.27 0.25 -14.29
CA ASP A 326 21.66 0.57 -14.62
C ASP A 326 21.91 2.08 -14.77
N ASN A 327 20.84 2.88 -14.82
CA ASN A 327 20.92 4.34 -14.87
C ASN A 327 20.82 5.00 -13.48
N LEU A 328 20.85 4.22 -12.40
CA LEU A 328 21.03 4.75 -11.05
C LEU A 328 22.49 5.18 -10.83
N VAL A 329 22.69 6.41 -10.39
CA VAL A 329 23.97 6.88 -9.86
C VAL A 329 23.85 6.96 -8.35
N THR A 330 24.47 5.99 -7.68
CA THR A 330 24.48 5.90 -6.22
C THR A 330 25.62 6.73 -5.65
N ILE A 331 25.29 7.66 -4.75
CA ILE A 331 26.26 8.48 -4.01
C ILE A 331 26.46 7.87 -2.61
N PRO A 332 27.70 7.69 -2.13
CA PRO A 332 27.94 7.21 -0.77
C PRO A 332 27.40 8.18 0.27
N THR A 333 27.30 7.72 1.52
CA THR A 333 26.89 8.54 2.67
C THR A 333 28.05 8.80 3.61
N ASP A 334 27.98 9.92 4.33
CA ASP A 334 28.91 10.29 5.40
C ASP A 334 28.56 9.55 6.72
N ALA A 335 29.32 9.82 7.79
CA ALA A 335 29.14 9.24 9.12
C ALA A 335 27.75 9.52 9.73
N ASP A 336 27.12 10.64 9.36
CA ASP A 336 25.76 11.00 9.73
C ASP A 336 24.68 10.39 8.80
N ASN A 337 25.06 9.45 7.94
CA ASN A 337 24.15 8.79 7.00
C ASN A 337 23.46 9.73 5.99
N SER A 338 23.97 10.97 5.85
CA SER A 338 23.58 11.91 4.79
C SER A 338 24.42 11.67 3.54
N MET A 339 23.89 12.03 2.38
CA MET A 339 24.60 11.97 1.09
C MET A 339 25.89 12.78 1.11
N ASP A 340 27.01 12.17 0.72
CA ASP A 340 28.32 12.84 0.64
C ASP A 340 28.29 14.01 -0.38
N PRO A 341 28.51 15.26 0.06
CA PRO A 341 28.47 16.45 -0.80
C PRO A 341 29.53 16.45 -1.92
N THR A 342 30.72 15.92 -1.64
CA THR A 342 31.86 15.89 -2.58
C THR A 342 31.60 14.84 -3.64
N ALA A 343 31.25 13.61 -3.22
CA ALA A 343 30.94 12.53 -4.15
C ALA A 343 29.70 12.84 -5.01
N LEU A 344 28.73 13.58 -4.47
CA LEU A 344 27.61 14.10 -5.24
C LEU A 344 28.07 15.04 -6.35
N GLU A 345 28.87 16.05 -6.04
CA GLU A 345 29.37 16.99 -7.06
C GLU A 345 30.15 16.26 -8.16
N ASP A 346 31.07 15.38 -7.79
CA ASP A 346 31.84 14.57 -8.74
C ASP A 346 30.93 13.65 -9.57
N GLY A 347 29.89 13.08 -8.96
CA GLY A 347 28.87 12.28 -9.65
C GLY A 347 28.12 13.09 -10.70
N LEU A 348 27.58 14.25 -10.32
CA LEU A 348 26.81 15.10 -11.22
C LEU A 348 27.67 15.62 -12.37
N ARG A 349 28.89 16.11 -12.09
CA ARG A 349 29.82 16.60 -13.12
C ARG A 349 30.14 15.54 -14.15
N ARG A 350 30.46 14.32 -13.72
CA ARG A 350 30.74 13.19 -14.65
C ARG A 350 29.58 12.88 -15.57
N ILE A 351 28.33 12.97 -15.10
CA ILE A 351 27.14 12.77 -15.94
C ILE A 351 27.06 13.89 -16.99
N LEU A 352 27.18 15.14 -16.56
CA LEU A 352 27.04 16.31 -17.44
C LEU A 352 28.17 16.43 -18.47
N GLU A 353 29.41 16.10 -18.11
CA GLU A 353 30.57 16.07 -19.01
C GLU A 353 30.42 15.03 -20.13
N ARG A 354 29.67 13.95 -19.89
CA ARG A 354 29.33 12.94 -20.91
C ARG A 354 28.14 13.34 -21.79
N GLY A 355 27.53 14.50 -21.53
CA GLY A 355 26.31 14.93 -22.20
C GLY A 355 25.07 14.11 -21.84
N GLU A 356 25.13 13.32 -20.75
CA GLU A 356 23.99 12.55 -20.26
C GLU A 356 23.03 13.45 -19.48
N LYS A 357 21.74 13.08 -19.46
CA LYS A 357 20.70 13.85 -18.77
C LYS A 357 20.37 13.27 -17.41
N ILE A 358 20.14 14.16 -16.44
CA ILE A 358 19.66 13.82 -15.10
C ILE A 358 18.16 14.07 -15.05
N ALA A 359 17.35 13.03 -14.83
CA ALA A 359 15.92 13.19 -14.65
C ALA A 359 15.62 13.78 -13.27
N ALA A 360 16.17 13.15 -12.23
CA ALA A 360 15.94 13.59 -10.86
C ALA A 360 17.13 13.29 -9.93
N ILE A 361 17.21 14.08 -8.86
CA ILE A 361 18.03 13.86 -7.68
C ILE A 361 17.06 13.61 -6.51
N ILE A 362 17.16 12.46 -5.86
CA ILE A 362 16.38 12.14 -4.65
C ILE A 362 17.22 12.54 -3.45
N ALA A 363 16.70 13.48 -2.66
CA ALA A 363 17.23 13.81 -1.34
C ALA A 363 16.39 13.08 -0.29
N THR A 364 17.00 12.17 0.47
CA THR A 364 16.31 11.43 1.54
C THR A 364 16.34 12.25 2.82
N MET A 365 15.15 12.61 3.31
CA MET A 365 14.96 13.47 4.48
C MET A 365 14.48 12.62 5.66
N GLY A 366 15.35 11.73 6.15
CA GLY A 366 15.04 10.71 7.15
C GLY A 366 15.10 9.29 6.55
N THR A 367 16.29 8.70 6.50
CA THR A 367 16.49 7.32 6.03
C THR A 367 15.76 6.30 6.92
N THR A 368 15.36 5.16 6.36
CA THR A 368 14.55 4.14 7.06
C THR A 368 15.26 3.49 8.24
N ASP A 369 16.57 3.26 8.13
CA ASP A 369 17.33 2.57 9.18
C ASP A 369 17.90 3.53 10.21
N ALA A 370 18.57 4.59 9.77
CA ALA A 370 19.35 5.44 10.66
C ALA A 370 18.71 6.80 10.95
N PHE A 371 17.70 7.22 10.18
CA PHE A 371 17.17 8.60 10.16
C PHE A 371 18.22 9.64 9.71
N GLY A 372 19.03 9.27 8.73
CA GLY A 372 19.93 10.18 8.00
C GLY A 372 19.16 11.22 7.20
N ILE A 373 19.66 12.46 7.15
CA ILE A 373 19.01 13.58 6.48
C ILE A 373 19.99 14.21 5.49
N ASP A 374 19.69 14.09 4.20
CA ASP A 374 20.51 14.67 3.16
C ASP A 374 20.50 16.21 3.25
N ASN A 375 21.65 16.84 2.96
CA ASN A 375 21.77 18.29 2.95
C ASN A 375 21.08 18.90 1.72
N LEU A 376 19.76 19.06 1.78
CA LEU A 376 18.94 19.56 0.68
C LEU A 376 19.29 21.00 0.28
N GLN A 377 19.75 21.83 1.23
CA GLN A 377 20.27 23.17 0.95
C GLN A 377 21.47 23.11 0.00
N TYR A 378 22.43 22.22 0.27
CA TYR A 378 23.58 21.99 -0.60
C TYR A 378 23.18 21.39 -1.95
N ILE A 379 22.36 20.33 -1.95
CA ILE A 379 21.92 19.64 -3.18
C ILE A 379 21.25 20.63 -4.16
N THR A 380 20.34 21.47 -3.65
CA THR A 380 19.65 22.47 -4.47
C THR A 380 20.61 23.54 -5.01
N GLY A 381 21.50 24.07 -4.18
CA GLY A 381 22.51 25.04 -4.61
C GLY A 381 23.47 24.46 -5.66
N LEU A 382 23.88 23.20 -5.51
CA LEU A 382 24.72 22.48 -6.46
C LEU A 382 24.00 22.27 -7.79
N ARG A 383 22.74 21.80 -7.76
CA ARG A 383 21.90 21.63 -8.97
C ARG A 383 21.80 22.92 -9.77
N ASP A 384 21.53 24.04 -9.10
CA ASP A 384 21.35 25.34 -9.74
C ASP A 384 22.68 25.85 -10.34
N ARG A 385 23.78 25.71 -9.59
CA ARG A 385 25.13 26.08 -10.06
C ARG A 385 25.53 25.28 -11.30
N LEU A 386 25.39 23.95 -11.27
CA LEU A 386 25.76 23.09 -12.40
C LEU A 386 24.84 23.31 -13.60
N ALA A 387 23.55 23.56 -13.39
CA ALA A 387 22.64 23.90 -14.48
C ALA A 387 23.07 25.19 -15.21
N ALA A 388 23.53 26.20 -14.48
CA ALA A 388 24.07 27.42 -15.06
C ALA A 388 25.43 27.20 -15.75
N GLU A 389 26.35 26.48 -15.09
CA GLU A 389 27.71 26.21 -15.56
C GLU A 389 27.70 25.43 -16.89
N TYR A 390 26.90 24.35 -16.97
CA TYR A 390 26.77 23.50 -18.16
C TYR A 390 25.66 23.97 -19.11
N ARG A 391 24.99 25.10 -18.82
CA ARG A 391 23.92 25.72 -19.63
C ARG A 391 22.80 24.74 -19.99
N LEU A 392 22.31 24.01 -18.99
CA LEU A 392 21.28 23.00 -19.20
C LEU A 392 19.97 23.64 -19.71
N PRO A 393 19.29 23.04 -20.70
CA PRO A 393 18.03 23.58 -21.24
C PRO A 393 16.84 23.31 -20.32
N TYR A 394 17.06 22.65 -19.19
CA TYR A 394 16.08 22.31 -18.17
C TYR A 394 16.77 22.21 -16.80
N LEU A 395 16.00 22.17 -15.72
CA LEU A 395 16.50 21.89 -14.38
C LEU A 395 16.24 20.42 -14.00
N PRO A 396 17.28 19.63 -13.65
CA PRO A 396 17.09 18.30 -13.06
C PRO A 396 16.18 18.37 -11.84
N HIS A 397 15.16 17.51 -11.74
CA HIS A 397 14.16 17.61 -10.69
C HIS A 397 14.74 17.20 -9.33
N ILE A 398 14.45 17.94 -8.26
CA ILE A 398 14.79 17.53 -6.90
C ILE A 398 13.53 17.05 -6.19
N HIS A 399 13.49 15.76 -5.87
CA HIS A 399 12.45 15.18 -5.03
C HIS A 399 13.01 14.98 -3.62
N ALA A 400 12.41 15.62 -2.63
CA ALA A 400 12.67 15.32 -1.23
C ALA A 400 11.81 14.13 -0.80
N ASP A 401 12.44 12.97 -0.64
CA ASP A 401 11.83 11.80 -0.02
C ASP A 401 11.79 12.02 1.50
N ALA A 402 10.75 12.72 1.96
CA ALA A 402 10.54 13.11 3.35
C ALA A 402 9.46 12.28 4.03
N VAL A 403 9.16 11.08 3.51
CA VAL A 403 8.03 10.26 3.98
C VAL A 403 8.09 9.96 5.49
N ILE A 404 9.29 9.97 6.08
CA ILE A 404 9.50 9.93 7.52
C ILE A 404 9.70 11.34 8.10
N GLY A 405 10.64 12.13 7.56
CA GLY A 405 11.06 13.38 8.21
C GLY A 405 10.11 14.57 8.09
N TRP A 406 9.13 14.56 7.17
CA TRP A 406 8.26 15.72 6.91
C TRP A 406 7.61 16.29 8.18
N ALA A 407 7.28 15.42 9.13
CA ALA A 407 6.60 15.79 10.37
C ALA A 407 7.44 16.74 11.24
N TRP A 408 8.78 16.75 11.12
CA TRP A 408 9.64 17.69 11.84
C TRP A 408 9.49 19.14 11.36
N SER A 409 8.83 19.37 10.22
CA SER A 409 8.51 20.73 9.75
C SER A 409 7.65 21.52 10.73
N VAL A 410 6.98 20.86 11.68
CA VAL A 410 6.27 21.53 12.78
C VAL A 410 7.22 22.35 13.67
N PHE A 411 8.52 22.06 13.67
CA PHE A 411 9.53 22.80 14.42
C PHE A 411 10.13 23.99 13.66
N ASN A 412 9.75 24.23 12.40
CA ASN A 412 10.31 25.33 11.59
C ASN A 412 10.11 26.71 12.23
N ASP A 413 9.05 26.89 13.01
CA ASP A 413 8.71 28.09 13.77
C ASP A 413 8.62 27.80 15.28
N TYR A 414 9.35 26.80 15.79
CA TYR A 414 9.45 26.56 17.23
C TYR A 414 10.54 27.45 17.84
N ASP A 415 10.22 28.11 18.95
CA ASP A 415 11.19 28.90 19.72
C ASP A 415 12.02 27.96 20.61
N PHE A 416 13.19 27.56 20.12
CA PHE A 416 14.11 26.67 20.83
C PHE A 416 14.75 27.33 22.07
N ASP A 417 14.88 28.65 22.10
CA ASP A 417 15.45 29.37 23.25
C ASP A 417 14.43 29.46 24.39
N ALA A 418 13.17 29.79 24.06
CA ALA A 418 12.10 29.82 25.06
C ALA A 418 11.64 28.42 25.48
N ASN A 419 11.77 27.43 24.58
CA ASN A 419 11.38 26.04 24.79
C ASN A 419 10.01 25.89 25.51
N PRO A 420 8.92 26.42 24.94
CA PRO A 420 7.63 26.51 25.62
C PRO A 420 7.02 25.16 26.02
N LEU A 421 7.43 24.05 25.39
CA LEU A 421 7.00 22.70 25.74
C LEU A 421 7.89 22.01 26.79
N GLY A 422 8.97 22.66 27.24
CA GLY A 422 9.79 22.19 28.35
C GLY A 422 10.59 20.92 28.04
N PHE A 423 11.02 20.71 26.79
CA PHE A 423 11.91 19.59 26.46
C PHE A 423 13.20 19.67 27.26
N ASN A 424 13.73 18.54 27.72
CA ASN A 424 15.05 18.55 28.38
C ASN A 424 16.14 18.98 27.37
N ALA A 425 17.30 19.43 27.89
CA ALA A 425 18.35 20.01 27.07
C ALA A 425 18.85 19.09 25.94
N ARG A 426 18.88 17.78 26.17
CA ARG A 426 19.34 16.79 25.19
C ARG A 426 18.33 16.61 24.06
N ALA A 427 17.06 16.41 24.40
CA ALA A 427 15.98 16.31 23.42
C ALA A 427 15.83 17.61 22.62
N LEU A 428 15.93 18.77 23.28
CA LEU A 428 15.87 20.08 22.64
C LEU A 428 16.99 20.24 21.59
N ARG A 429 18.22 19.81 21.92
CA ARG A 429 19.35 19.82 20.98
C ARG A 429 19.11 18.91 19.78
N CYS A 430 18.68 17.67 20.03
CA CYS A 430 18.34 16.68 19.01
C CYS A 430 17.29 17.18 18.01
N LEU A 431 16.23 17.81 18.54
CA LEU A 431 15.17 18.41 17.74
C LEU A 431 15.67 19.59 16.92
N TRP A 432 16.54 20.44 17.49
CA TRP A 432 17.15 21.55 16.77
C TRP A 432 18.05 21.06 15.64
N ASP A 433 18.98 20.14 15.90
CA ASP A 433 19.89 19.62 14.89
C ASP A 433 19.12 18.97 13.71
N THR A 434 18.02 18.26 14.01
CA THR A 434 17.11 17.74 12.98
C THR A 434 16.42 18.85 12.19
N GLN A 435 15.94 19.89 12.88
CA GLN A 435 15.21 21.01 12.28
C GLN A 435 16.09 21.82 11.31
N VAL A 436 17.38 21.99 11.60
CA VAL A 436 18.32 22.74 10.73
C VAL A 436 18.26 22.22 9.30
N ASN A 437 18.35 20.89 9.11
CA ASN A 437 18.30 20.27 7.80
C ASN A 437 16.87 20.18 7.25
N MET A 438 15.88 19.87 8.11
CA MET A 438 14.48 19.71 7.68
C MET A 438 13.85 21.02 7.18
N SER A 439 14.31 22.18 7.68
CA SER A 439 13.84 23.49 7.25
C SER A 439 14.06 23.77 5.75
N ALA A 440 14.97 23.02 5.12
CA ALA A 440 15.27 23.14 3.70
C ALA A 440 14.24 22.48 2.78
N LEU A 441 13.24 21.75 3.29
CA LEU A 441 12.22 21.06 2.47
C LEU A 441 11.55 21.96 1.43
N GLY A 442 11.31 23.23 1.76
CA GLY A 442 10.72 24.23 0.86
C GLY A 442 11.55 24.54 -0.39
N ARG A 443 12.78 24.02 -0.49
CA ARG A 443 13.67 24.18 -1.64
C ARG A 443 13.52 23.09 -2.70
N ALA A 444 12.98 21.93 -2.36
CA ALA A 444 12.76 20.85 -3.33
C ALA A 444 11.69 21.23 -4.36
N ASP A 445 11.69 20.56 -5.52
CA ASP A 445 10.64 20.75 -6.53
C ASP A 445 9.38 19.93 -6.19
N SER A 446 9.55 18.79 -5.50
CA SER A 446 8.48 18.02 -4.89
C SER A 446 8.91 17.38 -3.56
N VAL A 447 7.94 17.06 -2.70
CA VAL A 447 8.14 16.41 -1.39
C VAL A 447 7.20 15.21 -1.26
N GLY A 448 7.70 14.08 -0.76
CA GLY A 448 6.90 12.93 -0.35
C GLY A 448 6.60 12.93 1.14
N LEU A 449 5.37 12.61 1.53
CA LEU A 449 4.91 12.56 2.92
C LEU A 449 4.13 11.26 3.16
N ASP A 450 4.45 10.50 4.21
CA ASP A 450 3.62 9.38 4.66
C ASP A 450 2.95 9.74 5.99
N PHE A 451 1.63 9.89 5.96
CA PHE A 451 0.84 10.07 7.18
C PHE A 451 0.76 8.76 7.97
N HIS A 452 0.87 7.61 7.30
CA HIS A 452 0.90 6.30 7.95
C HIS A 452 2.25 5.95 8.64
N LYS A 453 3.19 6.91 8.68
CA LYS A 453 4.47 6.81 9.39
C LYS A 453 4.49 7.81 10.55
N THR A 454 5.13 8.95 10.37
CA THR A 454 5.26 9.99 11.40
C THR A 454 4.04 10.90 11.50
N GLY A 455 3.04 10.68 10.64
CA GLY A 455 1.72 11.32 10.74
C GLY A 455 0.69 10.56 11.59
N PHE A 456 0.97 9.35 12.08
CA PHE A 456 0.09 8.53 12.94
C PHE A 456 -1.28 8.15 12.33
N GLY A 457 -1.32 8.00 10.99
CA GLY A 457 -2.50 7.58 10.22
C GLY A 457 -2.50 6.07 9.88
N PRO A 458 -3.64 5.51 9.45
CA PRO A 458 -3.71 4.15 8.95
C PRO A 458 -3.08 4.00 7.56
N TYR A 459 -2.60 2.80 7.25
CA TYR A 459 -2.22 2.43 5.88
C TYR A 459 -3.47 2.38 4.97
N VAL A 460 -3.39 2.77 3.70
CA VAL A 460 -2.32 3.57 3.07
C VAL A 460 -2.73 5.03 3.09
N SER A 461 -1.91 5.89 3.71
CA SER A 461 -2.09 7.34 3.69
C SER A 461 -0.77 8.05 3.44
N SER A 462 -0.63 8.63 2.25
CA SER A 462 0.57 9.28 1.73
C SER A 462 0.20 10.39 0.77
N MET A 463 1.04 11.40 0.62
CA MET A 463 0.84 12.54 -0.26
C MET A 463 2.15 12.93 -0.95
N VAL A 464 2.05 13.32 -2.22
CA VAL A 464 3.10 14.06 -2.91
C VAL A 464 2.69 15.52 -2.99
N LEU A 465 3.61 16.42 -2.66
CA LEU A 465 3.49 17.86 -2.86
C LEU A 465 4.40 18.28 -4.01
N CYS A 466 3.88 19.09 -4.91
CA CYS A 466 4.64 19.77 -5.96
C CYS A 466 4.71 21.25 -5.60
N LYS A 467 5.92 21.83 -5.62
CA LYS A 467 6.12 23.25 -5.32
C LYS A 467 5.39 24.17 -6.28
N ASN A 468 5.28 23.75 -7.54
CA ASN A 468 4.56 24.44 -8.59
C ASN A 468 3.49 23.51 -9.18
N LYS A 469 2.23 23.88 -9.05
CA LYS A 469 1.07 23.14 -9.58
C LYS A 469 1.10 22.98 -11.11
N ASP A 470 1.74 23.89 -11.83
CA ASP A 470 1.84 23.84 -13.29
C ASP A 470 2.64 22.61 -13.77
N ASP A 471 3.52 22.06 -12.92
CA ASP A 471 4.25 20.83 -13.26
C ASP A 471 3.31 19.63 -13.44
N LEU A 472 2.12 19.61 -12.82
CA LEU A 472 1.12 18.54 -13.02
C LEU A 472 0.58 18.53 -14.45
N GLY A 473 0.62 19.65 -15.16
CA GLY A 473 0.26 19.72 -16.58
C GLY A 473 1.16 18.83 -17.46
N ARG A 474 2.39 18.54 -17.03
CA ARG A 474 3.34 17.69 -17.76
C ARG A 474 2.94 16.22 -17.80
N ILE A 475 2.11 15.79 -16.85
CA ILE A 475 1.64 14.41 -16.67
C ILE A 475 0.13 14.28 -16.80
N SER A 476 -0.53 15.35 -17.24
CA SER A 476 -1.96 15.40 -17.45
C SER A 476 -2.36 14.72 -18.75
N ARG A 477 -3.48 14.00 -18.71
CA ARG A 477 -4.13 13.39 -19.87
C ARG A 477 -5.11 14.36 -20.52
N ASP A 478 -5.38 14.17 -21.80
CA ASP A 478 -6.46 14.87 -22.49
C ASP A 478 -7.82 14.39 -21.95
N THR A 479 -8.65 15.32 -21.45
CA THR A 479 -9.99 15.03 -20.94
C THR A 479 -10.93 14.51 -22.03
N GLY A 480 -10.66 14.79 -23.31
CA GLY A 480 -11.40 14.22 -24.44
C GLY A 480 -11.30 12.69 -24.53
N LEU A 481 -10.27 12.09 -23.93
CA LEU A 481 -10.11 10.63 -23.82
C LEU A 481 -10.93 10.04 -22.65
N MET A 482 -11.57 10.88 -21.85
CA MET A 482 -12.31 10.52 -20.63
C MET A 482 -13.77 11.03 -20.69
N PRO A 483 -14.55 10.74 -21.75
CA PRO A 483 -15.86 11.38 -21.99
C PRO A 483 -16.94 11.08 -20.94
N TYR A 484 -16.72 10.07 -20.10
CA TYR A 484 -17.62 9.67 -19.02
C TYR A 484 -17.24 10.27 -17.66
N LEU A 485 -16.20 11.12 -17.58
CA LEU A 485 -15.76 11.82 -16.36
C LEU A 485 -15.71 13.34 -16.58
N PHE A 486 -15.64 14.08 -15.47
CA PHE A 486 -15.33 15.52 -15.43
C PHE A 486 -16.32 16.43 -16.17
N GLN A 487 -17.60 16.05 -16.23
CA GLN A 487 -18.62 16.88 -16.89
C GLN A 487 -18.99 18.14 -16.10
N PHE A 488 -18.69 18.15 -14.79
CA PHE A 488 -18.97 19.24 -13.84
C PHE A 488 -17.81 19.41 -12.85
N GLY A 489 -17.92 20.38 -11.95
CA GLY A 489 -16.93 20.63 -10.90
C GLY A 489 -15.66 21.33 -11.38
N HIS A 490 -14.71 21.50 -10.48
CA HIS A 490 -13.51 22.32 -10.64
C HIS A 490 -12.20 21.58 -10.33
N TYR A 491 -12.27 20.46 -9.61
CA TYR A 491 -11.09 19.69 -9.21
C TYR A 491 -11.13 18.27 -9.78
N HIS A 492 -10.20 17.98 -10.68
CA HIS A 492 -10.14 16.75 -11.48
C HIS A 492 -8.81 16.00 -11.35
N PRO A 493 -8.44 15.46 -10.17
CA PRO A 493 -7.17 14.73 -9.99
C PRO A 493 -6.95 13.59 -10.95
N GLY A 494 -8.03 12.91 -11.35
CA GLY A 494 -7.98 11.83 -12.32
C GLY A 494 -7.46 12.26 -13.69
N VAL A 495 -7.15 13.53 -13.93
CA VAL A 495 -6.44 13.98 -15.14
C VAL A 495 -4.94 13.72 -15.04
N PHE A 496 -4.32 13.89 -13.87
CA PHE A 496 -2.87 13.85 -13.66
C PHE A 496 -2.38 12.73 -12.74
N THR A 497 -3.26 12.05 -12.00
CA THR A 497 -2.84 10.92 -11.15
C THR A 497 -2.66 9.63 -11.95
N LEU A 498 -1.56 8.91 -11.75
CA LEU A 498 -1.36 7.55 -12.22
C LEU A 498 -2.52 6.64 -11.79
N GLU A 499 -2.95 6.71 -10.53
CA GLU A 499 -4.14 6.01 -10.07
C GLU A 499 -5.38 6.54 -10.80
N THR A 500 -6.25 5.61 -11.23
CA THR A 500 -7.64 5.94 -11.54
C THR A 500 -8.37 6.10 -10.21
N SER A 501 -9.18 5.15 -9.75
CA SER A 501 -9.93 5.31 -8.50
C SER A 501 -9.03 5.49 -7.29
N ARG A 502 -9.36 6.45 -6.42
CA ARG A 502 -8.66 6.74 -5.17
C ARG A 502 -9.67 6.87 -4.03
N SER A 503 -9.34 6.31 -2.87
CA SER A 503 -10.19 6.37 -1.68
C SER A 503 -10.07 7.71 -0.97
N GLY A 504 -11.20 8.29 -0.55
CA GLY A 504 -11.19 9.46 0.34
C GLY A 504 -10.94 9.15 1.81
N GLY A 505 -10.95 7.86 2.23
CA GLY A 505 -10.71 7.49 3.63
C GLY A 505 -9.31 7.84 4.12
N SER A 506 -8.30 7.63 3.27
CA SER A 506 -6.91 7.97 3.59
C SER A 506 -6.67 9.47 3.72
N VAL A 507 -7.37 10.27 2.91
CA VAL A 507 -7.39 11.74 2.95
C VAL A 507 -8.00 12.23 4.27
N LEU A 508 -9.19 11.71 4.61
CA LEU A 508 -9.86 12.08 5.86
C LEU A 508 -9.01 11.70 7.08
N ALA A 509 -8.33 10.56 7.04
CA ALA A 509 -7.45 10.13 8.11
C ALA A 509 -6.22 11.04 8.26
N ALA A 510 -5.60 11.47 7.15
CA ALA A 510 -4.51 12.44 7.16
C ALA A 510 -4.95 13.79 7.74
N LEU A 511 -6.06 14.34 7.23
CA LEU A 511 -6.60 15.61 7.69
C LEU A 511 -6.99 15.57 9.17
N ALA A 512 -7.54 14.44 9.63
CA ALA A 512 -7.94 14.26 11.02
C ALA A 512 -6.75 14.44 11.97
N ASN A 513 -5.55 13.94 11.62
CA ASN A 513 -4.36 14.09 12.46
C ASN A 513 -3.77 15.49 12.41
N LEU A 514 -3.76 16.13 11.24
CA LEU A 514 -3.36 17.53 11.13
C LEU A 514 -4.24 18.43 12.01
N LYS A 515 -5.55 18.17 12.06
CA LYS A 515 -6.50 18.91 12.90
C LYS A 515 -6.41 18.54 14.39
N LEU A 516 -6.25 17.25 14.71
CA LEU A 516 -6.20 16.78 16.10
C LEU A 516 -4.96 17.30 16.81
N PHE A 517 -3.79 17.08 16.21
CA PHE A 517 -2.53 17.42 16.86
C PHE A 517 -2.24 18.91 16.75
N GLY A 518 -2.53 19.53 15.60
CA GLY A 518 -1.93 20.82 15.27
C GLY A 518 -0.40 20.79 15.43
N LYS A 519 0.25 21.96 15.45
CA LYS A 519 1.70 22.01 15.70
C LYS A 519 2.04 21.58 17.13
N GLU A 520 1.25 22.00 18.12
CA GLU A 520 1.52 21.72 19.53
C GLU A 520 1.58 20.22 19.82
N GLY A 521 0.55 19.46 19.42
CA GLY A 521 0.48 18.02 19.64
C GLY A 521 1.56 17.26 18.88
N TYR A 522 1.85 17.64 17.63
CA TYR A 522 2.95 17.00 16.88
C TYR A 522 4.31 17.27 17.53
N ARG A 523 4.58 18.50 17.97
CA ARG A 523 5.83 18.84 18.65
C ARG A 523 5.99 18.03 19.94
N ALA A 524 4.94 17.98 20.77
CA ALA A 524 4.96 17.20 22.01
C ALA A 524 5.19 15.70 21.73
N LEU A 525 4.46 15.13 20.79
CA LEU A 525 4.57 13.71 20.43
C LEU A 525 5.95 13.37 19.86
N LEU A 526 6.42 14.08 18.83
CA LEU A 526 7.73 13.82 18.23
C LEU A 526 8.86 14.05 19.25
N GLY A 527 8.76 15.11 20.05
CA GLY A 527 9.73 15.38 21.11
C GLY A 527 9.76 14.30 22.19
N HIS A 528 8.62 13.72 22.55
CA HIS A 528 8.54 12.57 23.45
C HIS A 528 9.26 11.34 22.88
N LEU A 529 9.01 10.99 21.62
CA LEU A 529 9.64 9.83 20.97
C LEU A 529 11.15 10.00 20.85
N VAL A 530 11.63 11.19 20.47
CA VAL A 530 13.06 11.52 20.45
C VAL A 530 13.65 11.44 21.86
N THR A 531 12.93 11.94 22.87
CA THR A 531 13.40 11.85 24.27
C THR A 531 13.59 10.40 24.70
N MET A 532 12.64 9.51 24.39
CA MET A 532 12.74 8.10 24.74
C MET A 532 13.85 7.38 23.96
N ALA A 533 14.04 7.71 22.68
CA ALA A 533 15.20 7.22 21.91
C ALA A 533 16.53 7.67 22.54
N GLU A 534 16.63 8.92 23.00
CA GLU A 534 17.83 9.42 23.68
C GLU A 534 18.09 8.76 25.03
N VAL A 535 17.04 8.42 25.79
CA VAL A 535 17.18 7.63 27.02
C VAL A 535 17.80 6.27 26.71
N LEU A 536 17.31 5.58 25.68
CA LEU A 536 17.88 4.29 25.26
C LEU A 536 19.35 4.43 24.86
N ARG A 537 19.68 5.42 24.02
CA ARG A 537 21.05 5.68 23.55
C ARG A 537 22.02 5.94 24.70
N LEU A 538 21.60 6.73 25.69
CA LEU A 538 22.35 6.97 26.91
C LEU A 538 22.68 5.67 27.65
N ARG A 539 21.67 4.82 27.87
CA ARG A 539 21.87 3.56 28.60
C ARG A 539 22.74 2.56 27.84
N LEU A 540 22.60 2.50 26.51
CA LEU A 540 23.47 1.70 25.66
C LEU A 540 24.93 2.14 25.79
N ASP A 541 25.17 3.46 25.79
CA ASP A 541 26.52 4.04 25.86
C ASP A 541 27.17 4.01 27.24
N GLU A 542 26.36 3.88 28.31
CA GLU A 542 26.82 3.63 29.69
C GLU A 542 27.27 2.17 29.88
N HIS A 543 26.78 1.24 29.06
CA HIS A 543 27.10 -0.17 29.18
C HIS A 543 28.40 -0.51 28.40
N PRO A 544 29.44 -1.09 29.05
CA PRO A 544 30.77 -1.25 28.43
C PRO A 544 30.79 -2.14 27.19
N ALA A 545 29.91 -3.15 27.14
CA ALA A 545 29.82 -4.10 26.03
C ALA A 545 28.61 -3.86 25.10
N MET A 546 28.06 -2.65 25.08
CA MET A 546 27.06 -2.21 24.10
C MET A 546 27.42 -0.83 23.56
N CYS A 547 26.91 -0.49 22.39
CA CYS A 547 27.03 0.87 21.85
C CYS A 547 25.89 1.17 20.88
N GLN A 548 25.44 2.43 20.84
CA GLN A 548 24.68 2.93 19.70
C GLN A 548 25.62 3.07 18.47
N VAL A 549 25.05 3.01 17.26
CA VAL A 549 25.84 3.10 16.02
C VAL A 549 25.38 4.20 15.05
N ASN A 550 24.32 4.94 15.38
CA ASN A 550 23.80 6.08 14.60
C ASN A 550 23.73 7.38 15.45
N ASP A 551 24.81 7.71 16.14
CA ASP A 551 24.93 8.81 17.12
C ASP A 551 24.79 10.23 16.54
N TYR A 552 24.89 10.38 15.22
CA TYR A 552 24.65 11.64 14.49
C TYR A 552 23.21 11.82 13.99
N ASN A 553 22.30 10.89 14.27
CA ASN A 553 20.94 10.90 13.73
C ASN A 553 19.87 10.95 14.82
N TYR A 554 19.17 12.07 14.94
CA TYR A 554 18.34 12.36 16.10
C TYR A 554 16.83 12.06 15.93
N GLY A 555 16.53 10.99 15.20
CA GLY A 555 15.16 10.50 15.01
C GLY A 555 14.67 9.56 16.12
N PRO A 556 13.48 8.97 15.95
CA PRO A 556 12.90 8.01 16.91
C PRO A 556 13.55 6.61 16.85
N VAL A 557 14.57 6.43 16.00
CA VAL A 557 15.23 5.15 15.77
C VAL A 557 16.59 5.10 16.42
N THR A 558 16.89 4.01 17.12
CA THR A 558 18.20 3.73 17.67
C THR A 558 18.73 2.44 17.07
N LEU A 559 19.87 2.55 16.38
CA LEU A 559 20.65 1.41 15.93
C LEU A 559 21.72 1.11 16.98
N PHE A 560 21.91 -0.16 17.30
CA PHE A 560 22.87 -0.56 18.31
C PHE A 560 23.49 -1.91 18.03
N ARG A 561 24.65 -2.14 18.67
CA ARG A 561 25.36 -3.41 18.68
C ARG A 561 25.72 -3.77 20.11
N ALA A 562 25.84 -5.07 20.35
CA ALA A 562 26.37 -5.61 21.58
C ALA A 562 27.57 -6.53 21.29
N TYR A 563 28.41 -6.67 22.30
CA TYR A 563 29.65 -7.43 22.25
C TYR A 563 29.72 -8.38 23.45
N PRO A 564 30.60 -9.40 23.45
CA PRO A 564 30.88 -10.21 24.63
C PRO A 564 31.41 -9.38 25.81
N ASP A 565 31.31 -9.91 27.03
CA ASP A 565 31.84 -9.24 28.23
C ASP A 565 33.37 -9.09 28.16
N GLY A 566 33.90 -8.03 28.78
CA GLY A 566 35.32 -7.69 28.77
C GLY A 566 35.80 -6.98 27.50
N VAL A 567 34.89 -6.69 26.56
CA VAL A 567 35.14 -5.89 25.37
C VAL A 567 34.71 -4.43 25.60
N ASP A 568 35.52 -3.47 25.17
CA ASP A 568 35.08 -2.09 24.97
C ASP A 568 34.34 -2.01 23.63
N ALA A 569 33.01 -1.98 23.70
CA ALA A 569 32.15 -2.02 22.51
C ALA A 569 32.43 -0.86 21.55
N LYS A 570 32.70 0.34 22.08
CA LYS A 570 32.92 1.55 21.26
C LYS A 570 34.25 1.47 20.53
N ALA A 571 35.31 1.05 21.23
CA ALA A 571 36.61 0.87 20.62
C ALA A 571 36.56 -0.20 19.51
N VAL A 572 36.00 -1.37 19.80
CA VAL A 572 35.91 -2.45 18.81
C VAL A 572 35.02 -2.07 17.64
N PHE A 573 33.88 -1.41 17.86
CA PHE A 573 33.03 -0.95 16.77
C PHE A 573 33.75 0.06 15.86
N SER A 574 34.51 0.99 16.45
CA SER A 574 35.31 1.96 15.70
C SER A 574 36.36 1.26 14.82
N ASP A 575 37.07 0.27 15.37
CA ASP A 575 38.05 -0.52 14.62
C ASP A 575 37.38 -1.32 13.50
N GLU A 576 36.26 -1.99 13.78
CA GLU A 576 35.45 -2.73 12.79
C GLU A 576 35.01 -1.86 11.62
N LEU A 577 34.72 -0.59 11.88
CA LEU A 577 34.26 0.33 10.87
C LEU A 577 35.39 0.89 10.02
N THR A 578 36.56 1.15 10.61
CA THR A 578 37.61 1.97 10.00
C THR A 578 38.86 1.21 9.59
N ASP A 579 39.14 0.03 10.17
CA ASP A 579 40.31 -0.78 9.85
C ASP A 579 40.01 -1.78 8.70
N PRO A 580 40.71 -1.68 7.55
CA PRO A 580 40.57 -2.65 6.46
C PRO A 580 40.90 -4.10 6.86
N GLN A 581 41.62 -4.34 7.96
CA GLN A 581 41.98 -5.67 8.44
C GLN A 581 40.97 -6.27 9.43
N ALA A 582 39.95 -5.51 9.85
CA ALA A 582 38.99 -5.97 10.86
C ALA A 582 37.90 -6.94 10.35
N ALA A 583 37.99 -7.43 9.12
CA ALA A 583 36.97 -8.27 8.48
C ALA A 583 36.58 -9.51 9.32
N GLU A 584 37.57 -10.22 9.89
CA GLU A 584 37.31 -11.38 10.74
C GLU A 584 36.61 -11.01 12.06
N SER A 585 37.02 -9.89 12.68
CA SER A 585 36.37 -9.37 13.88
C SER A 585 34.93 -8.98 13.61
N LEU A 586 34.70 -8.22 12.54
CA LEU A 586 33.38 -7.78 12.11
C LEU A 586 32.46 -8.97 11.80
N ALA A 587 32.94 -9.98 11.07
CA ALA A 587 32.17 -11.19 10.77
C ALA A 587 31.77 -11.95 12.04
N ARG A 588 32.70 -12.11 13.00
CA ARG A 588 32.43 -12.74 14.30
C ARG A 588 31.38 -11.98 15.09
N ASN A 589 31.47 -10.65 15.15
CA ASN A 589 30.56 -9.82 15.93
C ASN A 589 29.21 -9.60 15.22
N ASN A 590 29.16 -9.65 13.89
CA ASN A 590 27.91 -9.76 13.14
C ASN A 590 27.16 -11.06 13.51
N ALA A 591 27.87 -12.20 13.56
CA ALA A 591 27.28 -13.48 13.96
C ALA A 591 26.81 -13.47 15.43
N TYR A 592 27.54 -12.80 16.32
CA TYR A 592 27.11 -12.59 17.71
C TYR A 592 25.79 -11.80 17.79
N ASN A 593 25.69 -10.68 17.06
CA ASN A 593 24.51 -9.83 17.05
C ASN A 593 23.30 -10.52 16.38
N GLN A 594 23.51 -11.40 15.39
CA GLN A 594 22.45 -12.26 14.86
C GLN A 594 21.90 -13.21 15.94
N LYS A 595 22.77 -13.93 16.66
CA LYS A 595 22.35 -14.80 17.77
C LYS A 595 21.61 -14.03 18.87
N LEU A 596 22.07 -12.81 19.17
CA LEU A 596 21.41 -11.92 20.12
C LEU A 596 20.00 -11.55 19.66
N PHE A 597 19.84 -11.19 18.38
CA PHE A 597 18.53 -10.88 17.81
C PHE A 597 17.59 -12.08 17.87
N ASP A 598 18.06 -13.29 17.54
CA ASP A 598 17.26 -14.51 17.61
C ASP A 598 16.78 -14.80 19.04
N GLU A 599 17.64 -14.57 20.05
CA GLU A 599 17.28 -14.71 21.46
C GLU A 599 16.31 -13.63 21.95
N LEU A 600 16.47 -12.37 21.51
CA LEU A 600 15.51 -11.30 21.79
C LEU A 600 14.13 -11.60 21.17
N HIS A 601 14.10 -12.15 19.97
CA HIS A 601 12.86 -12.61 19.34
C HIS A 601 12.19 -13.71 20.17
N ARG A 602 12.96 -14.70 20.62
CA ARG A 602 12.46 -15.76 21.52
C ARG A 602 11.88 -15.17 22.81
N GLN A 603 12.55 -14.20 23.43
CA GLN A 603 12.05 -13.53 24.63
C GLN A 603 10.72 -12.80 24.37
N MET A 604 10.56 -12.12 23.23
CA MET A 604 9.29 -11.50 22.86
C MET A 604 8.16 -12.52 22.68
N GLU A 605 8.43 -13.71 22.13
CA GLU A 605 7.40 -14.74 21.94
C GLU A 605 7.03 -15.48 23.22
N GLN A 606 8.00 -15.71 24.11
CA GLN A 606 7.87 -16.64 25.24
C GLN A 606 7.80 -15.95 26.61
N GLU A 607 8.21 -14.70 26.71
CA GLU A 607 8.39 -13.94 27.94
C GLU A 607 7.84 -12.51 27.79
N GLU A 608 8.24 -11.57 28.64
CA GLU A 608 7.94 -10.13 28.53
C GLU A 608 9.08 -9.41 27.80
N GLY A 609 9.25 -9.72 26.50
CA GLY A 609 10.29 -9.14 25.64
C GLY A 609 9.80 -8.09 24.65
N PHE A 610 10.75 -7.47 23.94
CA PHE A 610 10.49 -6.40 22.98
C PHE A 610 10.45 -6.91 21.54
N ALA A 611 9.49 -6.42 20.75
CA ALA A 611 9.52 -6.59 19.31
C ALA A 611 10.47 -5.56 18.71
N LEU A 612 11.65 -6.02 18.28
CA LEU A 612 12.71 -5.24 17.65
C LEU A 612 12.95 -5.73 16.23
N SER A 613 13.73 -4.99 15.45
CA SER A 613 14.18 -5.45 14.14
C SER A 613 15.70 -5.46 14.01
N LEU A 614 16.17 -5.96 12.87
CA LEU A 614 17.57 -6.10 12.52
C LEU A 614 17.79 -5.56 11.11
N THR A 615 18.87 -4.82 10.90
CA THR A 615 19.39 -4.52 9.57
C THR A 615 20.66 -5.31 9.34
N SER A 616 20.69 -6.08 8.25
CA SER A 616 21.88 -6.86 7.86
C SER A 616 22.96 -5.99 7.21
N HIS A 617 22.61 -4.76 6.82
CA HIS A 617 23.49 -3.82 6.14
C HIS A 617 23.14 -2.40 6.57
N TYR A 618 23.53 -2.03 7.79
CA TYR A 618 23.46 -0.64 8.23
C TYR A 618 24.40 0.24 7.38
N ARG A 619 25.66 -0.17 7.25
CA ARG A 619 26.67 0.50 6.44
C ARG A 619 27.75 -0.46 5.97
N THR A 620 28.54 -0.03 5.00
CA THR A 620 29.75 -0.75 4.57
C THR A 620 30.95 -0.27 5.37
N ALA A 621 31.72 -1.20 5.94
CA ALA A 621 32.97 -0.92 6.65
C ALA A 621 34.15 -0.72 5.70
N ALA A 622 35.27 -0.19 6.21
CA ALA A 622 36.50 0.03 5.42
C ALA A 622 37.07 -1.27 4.81
N CYS A 623 36.80 -2.43 5.42
CA CYS A 623 37.16 -3.74 4.90
C CYS A 623 36.24 -4.24 3.76
N GLY A 624 35.20 -3.49 3.41
CA GLY A 624 34.24 -3.80 2.33
C GLY A 624 33.03 -4.64 2.77
N GLU A 625 33.02 -5.12 4.02
CA GLU A 625 31.95 -5.97 4.56
C GLU A 625 30.78 -5.15 5.15
N PRO A 626 29.55 -5.69 5.17
CA PRO A 626 28.40 -5.03 5.76
C PRO A 626 28.44 -5.09 7.29
N VAL A 627 28.07 -3.98 7.92
CA VAL A 627 27.86 -3.89 9.36
C VAL A 627 26.40 -4.20 9.66
N LEU A 628 26.15 -5.24 10.45
CA LEU A 628 24.84 -5.60 10.97
C LEU A 628 24.50 -4.78 12.22
N ALA A 629 23.25 -4.37 12.42
CA ALA A 629 22.83 -3.66 13.63
C ALA A 629 21.40 -4.04 14.05
N LEU A 630 21.18 -4.11 15.36
CA LEU A 630 19.84 -4.21 15.94
C LEU A 630 19.18 -2.83 15.93
N LYS A 631 17.85 -2.81 15.83
CA LYS A 631 17.06 -1.59 15.66
C LYS A 631 15.88 -1.56 16.62
N SER A 632 15.79 -0.47 17.38
CA SER A 632 14.62 -0.05 18.14
C SER A 632 14.03 1.19 17.47
N PHE A 633 12.75 1.15 17.13
CA PHE A 633 12.01 2.26 16.52
C PHE A 633 10.87 2.69 17.45
N VAL A 634 11.06 3.80 18.15
CA VAL A 634 10.12 4.26 19.17
C VAL A 634 8.97 5.02 18.50
N MET A 635 7.82 4.37 18.34
CA MET A 635 6.62 4.96 17.72
C MET A 635 5.41 5.02 18.64
N SER A 636 5.41 4.30 19.78
CA SER A 636 4.27 4.33 20.70
C SER A 636 4.27 5.63 21.51
N PRO A 637 3.14 6.36 21.61
CA PRO A 637 3.01 7.50 22.52
C PRO A 637 2.95 7.08 24.00
N PHE A 638 2.84 5.78 24.29
CA PHE A 638 2.73 5.23 25.64
C PHE A 638 4.08 4.77 26.21
N VAL A 639 5.16 4.89 25.42
CA VAL A 639 6.50 4.53 25.88
C VAL A 639 7.01 5.54 26.90
N GLU A 640 7.61 5.06 27.96
CA GLU A 640 8.13 5.83 29.08
C GLU A 640 9.59 5.44 29.37
N GLU A 641 10.28 6.21 30.20
CA GLU A 641 11.69 5.94 30.55
C GLU A 641 11.89 4.53 31.14
N LYS A 642 10.93 4.06 31.95
CA LYS A 642 10.96 2.70 32.52
C LYS A 642 11.03 1.62 31.43
N ASP A 643 10.38 1.82 30.29
CA ASP A 643 10.34 0.83 29.21
C ASP A 643 11.70 0.78 28.50
N MET A 644 12.43 1.89 28.45
CA MET A 644 13.82 1.91 27.95
C MET A 644 14.78 1.19 28.91
N GLN A 645 14.55 1.30 30.22
CA GLN A 645 15.32 0.56 31.23
C GLN A 645 15.03 -0.95 31.16
N GLU A 646 13.77 -1.34 30.99
CA GLU A 646 13.35 -2.73 30.74
C GLU A 646 13.97 -3.29 29.47
N LEU A 647 14.03 -2.50 28.39
CA LEU A 647 14.68 -2.89 27.14
C LEU A 647 16.16 -3.20 27.34
N ILE A 648 16.89 -2.38 28.10
CA ILE A 648 18.31 -2.64 28.42
C ILE A 648 18.45 -3.95 29.21
N ALA A 649 17.63 -4.16 30.23
CA ALA A 649 17.64 -5.40 31.00
C ALA A 649 17.32 -6.63 30.13
N CYS A 650 16.40 -6.49 29.15
CA CYS A 650 16.08 -7.52 28.17
C CYS A 650 17.29 -7.84 27.27
N ILE A 651 18.00 -6.82 26.77
CA ILE A 651 19.23 -7.00 25.98
C ILE A 651 20.33 -7.67 26.80
N GLU A 652 20.54 -7.25 28.06
CA GLU A 652 21.51 -7.88 28.96
C GLU A 652 21.19 -9.36 29.22
N LYS A 653 19.92 -9.68 29.51
CA LYS A 653 19.47 -11.06 29.70
C LYS A 653 19.74 -11.91 28.46
N ALA A 654 19.45 -11.37 27.27
CA ALA A 654 19.73 -12.05 26.01
C ALA A 654 21.24 -12.28 25.79
N ARG A 655 22.08 -11.27 26.05
CA ARG A 655 23.55 -11.41 25.99
C ARG A 655 24.08 -12.52 26.91
N LEU A 656 23.57 -12.60 28.14
CA LEU A 656 23.95 -13.64 29.11
C LEU A 656 23.48 -15.04 28.67
N ALA A 657 22.32 -15.16 28.02
CA ALA A 657 21.82 -16.42 27.51
C ALA A 657 22.69 -16.96 26.37
N ILE A 658 23.05 -16.12 25.41
CA ILE A 658 23.91 -16.52 24.29
C ILE A 658 25.37 -16.74 24.71
N GLY A 659 25.86 -16.03 25.73
CA GLY A 659 27.20 -16.22 26.27
C GLY A 659 27.40 -17.55 27.00
N ARG A 660 26.33 -18.21 27.44
CA ARG A 660 26.37 -19.56 28.06
C ARG A 660 26.32 -20.70 27.04
N THR A 661 26.01 -20.40 25.79
CA THR A 661 25.83 -21.37 24.69
C THR A 661 26.91 -21.23 23.60
N ALA A 662 27.78 -20.23 23.71
CA ALA A 662 29.00 -20.05 22.93
C ALA A 662 30.19 -20.66 23.68
#